data_AF-A0A815ITY4-F1
#
_entry.id   AF-A0A815ITY4-F1
#
_cell.length_a   1.000
_cell.length_b   1.000
_cell.length_c   1.000
_cell.angle_alpha   90.00
_cell.angle_beta   90.00
_cell.angle_gamma   90.00
#
_symmetry.space_group_name_H-M   'P 1'
#
loop_
_entity.id
_entity.type
_entity.pdbx_description
1 polymer ?
#
loop_
_entity_poly.entity_id
_entity_poly.type
_entity_poly.pdbx_seq_one_letter_code
_entity_poly.pdbx_strand_id
1 'polypeptide(L)'
;MSSKKITIGNYLLRRLKDLGVDIIFGVPGDYNLPFLDQIEDFGSIQWGNNCNELNASYAADGYARIRGIGAIVTTFGVGELSAINGIAGSYAEMVPVVHIVGTPPTASQASGAILHHTLGNGDFRAFANMYKEVTIAQANLTKTNAVEEIDRVLTQCLMKGRPVYIGLAVDLSDYELNIDPAEIKPLNLATQRNPKDEHEAALEAIIDIAKRAQNAVVIVDACAIRHEMMKKVLTFLDRTKLPVYVTPMAKGGIDENHPQFRGVFSGNCSTEQVQKEIYDADLILSIGSMNSDFNTGGFTYRLSRKKTIEFHTYHTKIFHAIYDKVDMRQLLPDLTEQWPAELVRDNKNLKPFEIPPPALDAKSDAIVHEYFWNKLSDLIPENSIIVAETGTSEFGIFNMRAPKGATFLTQILWGSIGYSVGAALGASLAGKKDNRRVFVFVGDGSFQLVCQEISSMLRFQSNLVLLLLNNDGYTIEKLIHGPDRAYNNIQMWRYHKSFEYFGNGLKQNRPQATTGFAGQVKTRDEFEKAMQQAVQETEKLHFLEVVMPPMDAPQSLVLTIEGTREYKRREREVEFILVQIKTYFIFSVVILHRHFPLQIMTENQCCEKSESDAWNNYNLFTTTTECTEEKTIEFQGKIPEWLKGNLYRNGPGSYEINNDAATTFNHLFDGFAYIQKYSFDGPSQTVRFRGSFVKSRTYNESTKNGQLMMRQFGTDPCKSIFGRFQSFFYGKDPATATDDTGVTVQMVQNELLALTEIPVGNVLDPDTLEPVGPLVTLPFGQPKESTIMSTTTAHVMYDAKRKMTVGYSSRATKNGNFLDVVFIPEEPEEEGTKEDDNDHIDKLFESDRRFVHLTTNMSERAKKYNHRIKKTTKAFRFPSNHTCYMHSASISENYLILSEIPLHFDKFYGLWFLMSGGIASSAFKWNGDTLPTYFRVISLDTGEQVAYIPGPAFFHFHHVNSYESGENKRKILVDICAFDDQRIIDELHLDKLRDNIFPSGGGYLRRFELDLDGNTCSEPNANAREPKGNHCFSYSHSLVPVQFELPRINPNFIGKPYRYVYGDRAVPGRLFDALIKLDLETKQEVCKWEEPYTSPSEPIFVPNPDGSSGEDNGVVLSVVLDQKAKRSFLLVLDGSNFKELARAYLPVHIPASFHGNFY
;
A
#
# COMPACT_ATOMS: atom_id res chain seq x y z
N MET A 1 54.98 -23.58 -2.25
CA MET A 1 54.59 -22.16 -2.21
C MET A 1 53.32 -22.10 -1.37
N SER A 2 53.32 -21.34 -0.27
CA SER A 2 52.12 -21.17 0.56
C SER A 2 51.05 -20.48 -0.29
N SER A 3 49.87 -21.08 -0.47
CA SER A 3 48.75 -20.41 -1.14
C SER A 3 48.39 -19.19 -0.32
N LYS A 4 48.52 -17.98 -0.88
CA LYS A 4 48.08 -16.76 -0.19
C LYS A 4 46.57 -16.89 0.02
N LYS A 5 46.10 -16.65 1.23
CA LYS A 5 44.67 -16.64 1.58
C LYS A 5 44.22 -15.20 1.80
N ILE A 6 42.92 -14.94 1.69
CA ILE A 6 42.31 -13.63 1.95
C ILE A 6 41.22 -13.75 3.01
N THR A 7 41.10 -12.81 3.94
CA THR A 7 39.99 -12.81 4.90
C THR A 7 38.70 -12.32 4.26
N ILE A 8 37.53 -12.65 4.83
CA ILE A 8 36.23 -12.14 4.36
C ILE A 8 36.21 -10.60 4.33
N GLY A 9 36.70 -9.95 5.38
CA GLY A 9 36.74 -8.49 5.41
C GLY A 9 37.68 -7.91 4.35
N ASN A 10 38.90 -8.47 4.17
CA ASN A 10 39.79 -8.03 3.09
C ASN A 10 39.23 -8.31 1.69
N TYR A 11 38.42 -9.36 1.51
CA TYR A 11 37.71 -9.60 0.26
C TYR A 11 36.70 -8.48 -0.02
N LEU A 12 35.89 -8.10 0.98
CA LEU A 12 34.95 -6.98 0.88
C LEU A 12 35.67 -5.67 0.57
N LEU A 13 36.75 -5.35 1.30
CA LEU A 13 37.56 -4.15 1.05
C LEU A 13 38.17 -4.14 -0.34
N ARG A 14 38.67 -5.29 -0.81
CA ARG A 14 39.17 -5.41 -2.18
C ARG A 14 38.07 -5.13 -3.20
N ARG A 15 36.86 -5.67 -3.02
CA ARG A 15 35.73 -5.40 -3.92
C ARG A 15 35.32 -3.93 -3.91
N LEU A 16 35.21 -3.30 -2.75
CA LEU A 16 34.91 -1.87 -2.65
C LEU A 16 35.99 -1.02 -3.33
N LYS A 17 37.27 -1.39 -3.15
CA LYS A 17 38.39 -0.73 -3.79
C LYS A 17 38.38 -0.87 -5.31
N ASP A 18 38.12 -2.07 -5.82
CA ASP A 18 37.99 -2.35 -7.26
C ASP A 18 36.85 -1.52 -7.88
N LEU A 19 35.82 -1.20 -7.10
CA LEU A 19 34.69 -0.33 -7.47
C LEU A 19 34.96 1.18 -7.28
N GLY A 20 36.16 1.56 -6.82
CA GLY A 20 36.57 2.95 -6.70
C GLY A 20 36.25 3.62 -5.35
N VAL A 21 35.84 2.85 -4.33
CA VAL A 21 35.69 3.35 -2.97
C VAL A 21 37.07 3.54 -2.36
N ASP A 22 37.38 4.79 -2.00
CA ASP A 22 38.64 5.16 -1.34
C ASP A 22 38.44 5.59 0.11
N ILE A 23 37.20 5.83 0.52
CA ILE A 23 36.84 6.26 1.87
C ILE A 23 35.60 5.47 2.29
N ILE A 24 35.61 4.91 3.50
CA ILE A 24 34.44 4.28 4.12
C ILE A 24 34.04 5.12 5.33
N PHE A 25 32.84 5.66 5.31
CA PHE A 25 32.31 6.52 6.38
C PHE A 25 31.74 5.68 7.52
N GLY A 26 31.55 6.28 8.69
CA GLY A 26 30.90 5.57 9.80
C GLY A 26 31.36 5.96 11.18
N VAL A 27 30.94 5.15 12.14
CA VAL A 27 31.19 5.32 13.56
C VAL A 27 31.67 3.99 14.15
N PRO A 28 32.74 3.98 14.96
CA PRO A 28 33.22 2.77 15.60
C PRO A 28 32.23 2.25 16.65
N GLY A 29 32.07 0.94 16.69
CA GLY A 29 31.35 0.22 17.73
C GLY A 29 31.91 -1.17 17.89
N ASP A 30 31.72 -1.76 19.07
CA ASP A 30 32.33 -3.03 19.48
C ASP A 30 32.19 -4.17 18.46
N TYR A 31 31.05 -4.29 17.76
CA TYR A 31 30.83 -5.33 16.75
C TYR A 31 31.50 -5.08 15.39
N ASN A 32 32.02 -3.89 15.12
CA ASN A 32 32.71 -3.57 13.87
C ASN A 32 34.22 -3.34 14.01
N LEU A 33 34.78 -3.28 15.23
CA LEU A 33 36.20 -2.95 15.47
C LEU A 33 37.18 -3.82 14.66
N PRO A 34 37.06 -5.18 14.60
CA PRO A 34 37.99 -5.98 13.81
C PRO A 34 37.95 -5.66 12.31
N PHE A 35 36.78 -5.27 11.78
CA PHE A 35 36.68 -4.83 10.40
C PHE A 35 37.29 -3.43 10.21
N LEU A 36 37.22 -2.55 11.21
CA LEU A 36 37.88 -1.24 11.17
C LEU A 36 39.40 -1.39 11.20
N ASP A 37 39.94 -2.31 12.01
CA ASP A 37 41.38 -2.64 12.01
C ASP A 37 41.82 -3.06 10.59
N GLN A 38 41.04 -3.91 9.92
CA GLN A 38 41.31 -4.30 8.54
C GLN A 38 41.21 -3.13 7.55
N ILE A 39 40.30 -2.16 7.74
CA ILE A 39 40.25 -0.95 6.91
C ILE A 39 41.56 -0.16 7.03
N GLU A 40 42.06 0.05 8.25
CA GLU A 40 43.31 0.77 8.49
C GLU A 40 44.52 0.02 7.92
N ASP A 41 44.60 -1.30 8.14
CA ASP A 41 45.68 -2.16 7.64
C ASP A 41 45.68 -2.33 6.11
N PHE A 42 44.53 -2.22 5.45
CA PHE A 42 44.42 -2.34 4.00
C PHE A 42 45.16 -1.21 3.27
N GLY A 43 45.38 -0.06 3.94
CA GLY A 43 46.25 1.03 3.52
C GLY A 43 45.82 1.85 2.28
N SER A 44 44.88 1.34 1.48
CA SER A 44 44.40 2.00 0.25
C SER A 44 42.96 2.50 0.32
N ILE A 45 42.30 2.27 1.46
CA ILE A 45 40.99 2.84 1.83
C ILE A 45 41.18 3.60 3.14
N GLN A 46 40.64 4.82 3.22
CA GLN A 46 40.70 5.65 4.41
C GLN A 46 39.43 5.49 5.25
N TRP A 47 39.57 5.47 6.58
CA TRP A 47 38.43 5.54 7.50
C TRP A 47 37.88 6.98 7.60
N GLY A 48 36.62 7.17 7.22
CA GLY A 48 35.88 8.42 7.16
C GLY A 48 35.13 8.73 8.46
N ASN A 49 35.77 8.57 9.61
CA ASN A 49 35.22 8.76 10.97
C ASN A 49 34.31 10.01 11.12
N ASN A 50 33.02 9.81 11.39
CA ASN A 50 32.00 10.85 11.54
C ASN A 50 31.53 11.03 13.00
N CYS A 51 30.75 12.08 13.26
CA CYS A 51 30.21 12.35 14.60
C CYS A 51 29.05 11.42 15.00
N ASN A 52 28.23 10.99 14.05
CA ASN A 52 27.15 10.01 14.24
C ASN A 52 26.82 9.31 12.91
N GLU A 53 26.02 8.25 12.98
CA GLU A 53 25.73 7.37 11.85
C GLU A 53 24.78 7.99 10.82
N LEU A 54 23.89 8.90 11.24
CA LEU A 54 23.06 9.68 10.30
C LEU A 54 23.94 10.54 9.39
N ASN A 55 24.85 11.31 9.97
CA ASN A 55 25.77 12.15 9.22
C ASN A 55 26.72 11.33 8.35
N ALA A 56 27.19 10.18 8.86
CA ALA A 56 27.99 9.23 8.09
C ALA A 56 27.24 8.75 6.84
N SER A 57 25.94 8.48 6.97
CA SER A 57 25.12 8.01 5.84
C SER A 57 24.94 9.09 4.78
N TYR A 58 24.77 10.37 5.19
CA TYR A 58 24.79 11.49 4.25
C TYR A 58 26.15 11.72 3.60
N ALA A 59 27.25 11.56 4.34
CA ALA A 59 28.59 11.65 3.77
C ALA A 59 28.85 10.55 2.75
N ALA A 60 28.40 9.31 3.02
CA ALA A 60 28.48 8.22 2.06
C ALA A 60 27.63 8.50 0.79
N ASP A 61 26.43 9.06 0.95
CA ASP A 61 25.58 9.49 -0.18
C ASP A 61 26.28 10.56 -1.03
N GLY A 62 26.74 11.66 -0.41
CA GLY A 62 27.43 12.75 -1.11
C GLY A 62 28.71 12.29 -1.80
N TYR A 63 29.45 11.36 -1.20
CA TYR A 63 30.62 10.72 -1.83
C TYR A 63 30.20 9.89 -3.05
N ALA A 64 29.15 9.07 -2.92
CA ALA A 64 28.64 8.22 -3.99
C ALA A 64 28.18 9.03 -5.22
N ARG A 65 27.59 10.21 -5.01
CA ARG A 65 27.18 11.10 -6.11
C ARG A 65 28.34 11.66 -6.93
N ILE A 66 29.56 11.65 -6.38
CA ILE A 66 30.78 12.09 -7.08
C ILE A 66 31.57 10.90 -7.63
N ARG A 67 31.66 9.80 -6.90
CA ARG A 67 32.51 8.64 -7.23
C ARG A 67 31.77 7.46 -7.86
N GLY A 68 30.44 7.52 -7.92
CA GLY A 68 29.58 6.46 -8.46
C GLY A 68 29.20 5.38 -7.45
N ILE A 69 29.83 5.33 -6.27
CA ILE A 69 29.50 4.43 -5.16
C ILE A 69 30.05 4.97 -3.85
N GLY A 70 29.32 4.76 -2.75
CA GLY A 70 29.72 5.10 -1.39
C GLY A 70 29.57 3.91 -0.46
N ALA A 71 30.25 3.96 0.69
CA ALA A 71 30.15 2.93 1.70
C ALA A 71 30.12 3.52 3.10
N ILE A 72 29.32 2.90 3.97
CA ILE A 72 29.21 3.23 5.38
C ILE A 72 29.32 1.97 6.23
N VAL A 73 30.04 2.07 7.36
CA VAL A 73 30.09 1.05 8.41
C VAL A 73 29.43 1.56 9.68
N THR A 74 28.49 0.78 10.22
CA THR A 74 27.88 1.05 11.53
C THR A 74 27.97 -0.16 12.44
N THR A 75 27.71 0.02 13.74
CA THR A 75 27.50 -1.09 14.67
C THR A 75 26.04 -1.57 14.66
N PHE A 76 25.81 -2.79 15.15
CA PHE A 76 24.51 -3.44 15.22
C PHE A 76 23.50 -2.66 16.07
N GLY A 77 22.24 -2.64 15.65
CA GLY A 77 21.12 -2.02 16.36
C GLY A 77 21.17 -0.51 16.45
N VAL A 78 21.98 0.04 17.35
CA VAL A 78 21.98 1.49 17.64
C VAL A 78 22.51 2.34 16.48
N GLY A 79 23.55 1.84 15.80
CA GLY A 79 24.19 2.57 14.71
C GLY A 79 23.36 2.48 13.43
N GLU A 80 22.98 1.26 13.04
CA GLU A 80 22.18 1.06 11.83
C GLU A 80 20.81 1.74 11.92
N LEU A 81 20.12 1.76 13.06
CA LEU A 81 18.83 2.47 13.15
C LEU A 81 18.98 3.99 13.04
N SER A 82 20.12 4.55 13.44
CA SER A 82 20.41 5.98 13.27
C SER A 82 20.74 6.34 11.82
N ALA A 83 21.41 5.44 11.08
CA ALA A 83 21.73 5.62 9.66
C ALA A 83 20.54 5.42 8.70
N ILE A 84 19.45 4.80 9.15
CA ILE A 84 18.39 4.32 8.24
C ILE A 84 17.74 5.45 7.44
N ASN A 85 17.64 6.66 8.00
CA ASN A 85 17.09 7.82 7.28
C ASN A 85 17.97 8.23 6.09
N GLY A 86 19.30 8.22 6.24
CA GLY A 86 20.18 8.53 5.12
C GLY A 86 20.23 7.40 4.09
N ILE A 87 20.15 6.13 4.52
CA ILE A 87 20.03 5.00 3.59
C ILE A 87 18.71 5.04 2.83
N ALA A 88 17.60 5.37 3.48
CA ALA A 88 16.30 5.60 2.83
C ALA A 88 16.36 6.77 1.83
N GLY A 89 17.08 7.84 2.17
CA GLY A 89 17.38 8.93 1.25
C GLY A 89 18.17 8.48 0.03
N SER A 90 19.25 7.72 0.22
CA SER A 90 20.00 7.12 -0.89
C SER A 90 19.14 6.16 -1.71
N TYR A 91 18.22 5.43 -1.08
CA TYR A 91 17.25 4.61 -1.80
C TYR A 91 16.38 5.49 -2.68
N ALA A 92 15.62 6.43 -2.11
CA ALA A 92 14.73 7.33 -2.84
C ALA A 92 15.44 8.04 -4.01
N GLU A 93 16.66 8.51 -3.77
CA GLU A 93 17.46 9.26 -4.73
C GLU A 93 18.24 8.39 -5.74
N MET A 94 18.08 7.06 -5.68
CA MET A 94 18.81 6.10 -6.52
C MET A 94 20.33 6.29 -6.44
N VAL A 95 20.85 6.36 -5.21
CA VAL A 95 22.28 6.48 -4.93
C VAL A 95 22.83 5.12 -4.47
N PRO A 96 23.86 4.57 -5.14
CA PRO A 96 24.49 3.31 -4.76
C PRO A 96 25.35 3.48 -3.50
N VAL A 97 24.78 3.13 -2.33
CA VAL A 97 25.47 3.15 -1.04
C VAL A 97 25.50 1.74 -0.42
N VAL A 98 26.69 1.26 -0.09
CA VAL A 98 26.88 -0.03 0.58
C VAL A 98 26.88 0.20 2.09
N HIS A 99 25.86 -0.28 2.78
CA HIS A 99 25.77 -0.23 4.23
C HIS A 99 26.25 -1.55 4.84
N ILE A 100 27.38 -1.48 5.54
CA ILE A 100 28.01 -2.61 6.22
C ILE A 100 27.73 -2.47 7.71
N VAL A 101 27.19 -3.51 8.31
CA VAL A 101 26.87 -3.54 9.74
C VAL A 101 27.71 -4.62 10.40
N GLY A 102 28.55 -4.20 11.35
CA GLY A 102 29.21 -5.16 12.25
C GLY A 102 28.14 -5.79 13.15
N THR A 103 27.97 -7.10 13.05
CA THR A 103 26.95 -7.86 13.80
C THR A 103 27.58 -8.75 14.89
N PRO A 104 26.82 -9.17 15.91
CA PRO A 104 27.32 -10.03 16.98
C PRO A 104 27.92 -11.36 16.48
N PRO A 105 28.74 -12.06 17.29
CA PRO A 105 29.35 -13.31 16.87
C PRO A 105 28.32 -14.36 16.42
N THR A 106 28.63 -15.13 15.37
CA THR A 106 27.70 -16.12 14.80
C THR A 106 27.15 -17.12 15.83
N ALA A 107 27.98 -17.55 16.79
CA ALA A 107 27.57 -18.45 17.88
C ALA A 107 26.55 -17.79 18.83
N SER A 108 26.68 -16.49 19.11
CA SER A 108 25.74 -15.75 19.95
C SER A 108 24.41 -15.53 19.22
N GLN A 109 24.46 -15.25 17.91
CA GLN A 109 23.27 -15.16 17.08
C GLN A 109 22.51 -16.49 17.05
N ALA A 110 23.22 -17.60 16.82
CA ALA A 110 22.63 -18.94 16.75
C ALA A 110 22.00 -19.42 18.06
N SER A 111 22.55 -19.01 19.21
CA SER A 111 22.01 -19.34 20.53
C SER A 111 20.88 -18.41 20.98
N GLY A 112 20.54 -17.38 20.20
CA GLY A 112 19.53 -16.39 20.59
C GLY A 112 19.94 -15.61 21.83
N ALA A 113 21.24 -15.38 22.03
CA ALA A 113 21.77 -14.73 23.22
C ALA A 113 21.18 -13.33 23.41
N ILE A 114 20.94 -12.95 24.66
CA ILE A 114 20.51 -11.58 24.98
C ILE A 114 21.75 -10.71 25.09
N LEU A 115 21.99 -9.90 24.07
CA LEU A 115 23.15 -9.01 23.98
C LEU A 115 22.73 -7.54 24.03
N HIS A 116 23.66 -6.67 24.42
CA HIS A 116 23.49 -5.22 24.24
C HIS A 116 23.36 -4.88 22.75
N HIS A 117 22.72 -3.76 22.46
CA HIS A 117 22.32 -3.33 21.11
C HIS A 117 21.33 -4.28 20.39
N THR A 118 20.63 -5.16 21.13
CA THR A 118 19.51 -5.96 20.61
C THR A 118 18.17 -5.48 21.19
N LEU A 119 17.06 -6.02 20.69
CA LEU A 119 15.74 -5.84 21.30
C LEU A 119 15.51 -6.73 22.54
N GLY A 120 16.51 -7.50 22.97
CA GLY A 120 16.41 -8.36 24.15
C GLY A 120 15.50 -9.57 23.96
N ASN A 121 15.22 -9.98 22.73
CA ASN A 121 14.27 -11.05 22.38
C ASN A 121 14.92 -12.25 21.64
N GLY A 122 16.24 -12.24 21.47
CA GLY A 122 16.98 -13.28 20.75
C GLY A 122 16.89 -13.22 19.22
N ASP A 123 16.22 -12.22 18.64
CA ASP A 123 16.14 -12.02 17.19
C ASP A 123 17.22 -11.03 16.69
N PHE A 124 18.23 -11.57 16.00
CA PHE A 124 19.32 -10.81 15.40
C PHE A 124 19.05 -10.36 13.95
N ARG A 125 17.85 -10.65 13.42
CA ARG A 125 17.44 -10.27 12.06
C ARG A 125 16.43 -9.13 12.03
N ALA A 126 15.93 -8.69 13.19
CA ALA A 126 14.96 -7.61 13.32
C ALA A 126 15.36 -6.34 12.53
N PHE A 127 16.59 -5.87 12.69
CA PHE A 127 17.05 -4.63 12.04
C PHE A 127 17.28 -4.82 10.53
N ALA A 128 17.89 -5.93 10.12
CA ALA A 128 17.99 -6.27 8.70
C ALA A 128 16.60 -6.36 8.03
N ASN A 129 15.59 -6.87 8.73
CA ASN A 129 14.21 -6.87 8.24
C ASN A 129 13.64 -5.46 8.05
N MET A 130 13.94 -4.50 8.94
CA MET A 130 13.56 -3.09 8.76
C MET A 130 14.24 -2.48 7.53
N TYR A 131 15.49 -2.87 7.26
CA TYR A 131 16.25 -2.40 6.11
C TYR A 131 15.73 -2.91 4.75
N LYS A 132 14.84 -3.92 4.71
CA LYS A 132 14.32 -4.49 3.44
C LYS A 132 13.57 -3.46 2.60
N GLU A 133 12.89 -2.52 3.25
CA GLU A 133 12.10 -1.48 2.57
C GLU A 133 12.98 -0.36 1.99
N VAL A 134 14.23 -0.26 2.43
CA VAL A 134 15.15 0.84 2.09
C VAL A 134 16.46 0.34 1.48
N THR A 135 16.54 -0.93 1.08
CA THR A 135 17.69 -1.51 0.36
C THR A 135 17.21 -2.43 -0.75
N ILE A 136 17.93 -2.49 -1.87
CA ILE A 136 17.53 -3.33 -3.02
C ILE A 136 17.97 -4.79 -2.87
N ALA A 137 19.00 -5.02 -2.06
CA ALA A 137 19.53 -6.34 -1.76
C ALA A 137 20.20 -6.34 -0.39
N GLN A 138 20.17 -7.48 0.27
CA GLN A 138 20.79 -7.69 1.57
C GLN A 138 21.59 -8.99 1.57
N ALA A 139 22.64 -9.03 2.37
CA ALA A 139 23.44 -10.21 2.66
C ALA A 139 23.64 -10.35 4.18
N ASN A 140 23.53 -11.58 4.68
CA ASN A 140 24.01 -11.96 6.01
C ASN A 140 25.17 -12.92 5.81
N LEU A 141 26.39 -12.46 6.04
CA LEU A 141 27.58 -13.20 5.67
C LEU A 141 27.82 -14.38 6.61
N THR A 142 28.26 -15.48 6.02
CA THR A 142 28.65 -16.73 6.66
C THR A 142 29.94 -17.23 6.00
N LYS A 143 30.58 -18.24 6.60
CA LYS A 143 31.81 -18.85 6.08
C LYS A 143 31.67 -19.38 4.64
N THR A 144 30.47 -19.81 4.25
CA THR A 144 30.23 -20.51 2.99
C THR A 144 29.62 -19.64 1.90
N ASN A 145 28.94 -18.53 2.23
CA ASN A 145 28.27 -17.68 1.25
C ASN A 145 28.98 -16.35 0.98
N ALA A 146 30.01 -15.98 1.76
CA ALA A 146 30.51 -14.61 1.78
C ALA A 146 30.93 -14.07 0.40
N VAL A 147 31.65 -14.88 -0.38
CA VAL A 147 32.13 -14.50 -1.72
C VAL A 147 30.98 -14.22 -2.68
N GLU A 148 30.04 -15.15 -2.79
CA GLU A 148 28.89 -15.04 -3.70
C GLU A 148 27.96 -13.89 -3.29
N GLU A 149 27.68 -13.77 -1.99
CA GLU A 149 26.75 -12.75 -1.48
C GLU A 149 27.32 -11.34 -1.58
N ILE A 150 28.62 -11.14 -1.28
CA ILE A 150 29.27 -9.84 -1.48
C ILE A 150 29.20 -9.44 -2.97
N ASP A 151 29.58 -10.34 -3.87
CA ASP A 151 29.56 -10.05 -5.30
C ASP A 151 28.14 -9.76 -5.81
N ARG A 152 27.14 -10.53 -5.34
CA ARG A 152 25.73 -10.35 -5.70
C ARG A 152 25.20 -8.99 -5.25
N VAL A 153 25.36 -8.63 -3.97
CA VAL A 153 24.80 -7.38 -3.45
C VAL A 153 25.51 -6.15 -4.04
N LEU A 154 26.83 -6.19 -4.21
CA LEU A 154 27.56 -5.09 -4.86
C LEU A 154 27.15 -4.92 -6.33
N THR A 155 26.92 -6.02 -7.04
CA THR A 155 26.39 -5.98 -8.41
C THR A 155 25.00 -5.36 -8.44
N GLN A 156 24.10 -5.75 -7.52
CA GLN A 156 22.76 -5.14 -7.44
C GLN A 156 22.82 -3.65 -7.09
N CYS A 157 23.71 -3.26 -6.17
CA CYS A 157 23.90 -1.87 -5.76
C CYS A 157 24.16 -0.96 -6.97
N LEU A 158 25.14 -1.33 -7.81
CA LEU A 158 25.52 -0.57 -9.00
C LEU A 158 24.48 -0.67 -10.12
N MET A 159 24.03 -1.88 -10.44
CA MET A 159 23.12 -2.10 -11.57
C MET A 159 21.77 -1.40 -11.38
N LYS A 160 21.29 -1.35 -10.14
CA LYS A 160 20.03 -0.69 -9.78
C LYS A 160 20.21 0.76 -9.35
N GLY A 161 21.44 1.19 -9.04
CA GLY A 161 21.72 2.50 -8.44
C GLY A 161 20.96 2.64 -7.13
N ARG A 162 21.07 1.68 -6.22
CA ARG A 162 20.30 1.65 -4.96
C ARG A 162 21.17 1.10 -3.83
N PRO A 163 20.89 1.47 -2.57
CA PRO A 163 21.67 1.00 -1.45
C PRO A 163 21.45 -0.49 -1.17
N VAL A 164 22.45 -1.10 -0.54
CA VAL A 164 22.44 -2.52 -0.13
C VAL A 164 22.94 -2.68 1.29
N TYR A 165 22.53 -3.76 1.94
CA TYR A 165 22.88 -4.08 3.33
C TYR A 165 23.79 -5.30 3.40
N ILE A 166 24.86 -5.24 4.19
CA ILE A 166 25.77 -6.37 4.47
C ILE A 166 25.94 -6.51 5.97
N GLY A 167 25.38 -7.57 6.55
CA GLY A 167 25.67 -7.98 7.92
C GLY A 167 26.97 -8.79 7.96
N LEU A 168 28.00 -8.27 8.62
CA LEU A 168 29.29 -8.91 8.82
C LEU A 168 29.47 -9.24 10.31
N ALA A 169 29.37 -10.52 10.68
CA ALA A 169 29.61 -10.92 12.05
C ALA A 169 31.06 -10.70 12.46
N VAL A 170 31.27 -10.22 13.69
CA VAL A 170 32.59 -9.84 14.22
C VAL A 170 33.61 -10.99 14.13
N ASP A 171 33.18 -12.24 14.34
CA ASP A 171 34.02 -13.45 14.25
C ASP A 171 34.33 -13.89 12.82
N LEU A 172 33.65 -13.31 11.82
CA LEU A 172 33.86 -13.61 10.41
C LEU A 172 34.80 -12.65 9.70
N SER A 173 35.07 -11.46 10.25
CA SER A 173 35.93 -10.45 9.60
C SER A 173 37.30 -11.01 9.24
N ASP A 174 37.92 -11.75 10.16
CA ASP A 174 39.24 -12.39 10.00
C ASP A 174 39.20 -13.82 9.48
N TYR A 175 38.02 -14.34 9.11
CA TYR A 175 37.91 -15.70 8.61
C TYR A 175 38.61 -15.85 7.25
N GLU A 176 39.61 -16.72 7.16
CA GLU A 176 40.38 -16.97 5.94
C GLU A 176 39.59 -17.76 4.89
N LEU A 177 39.44 -17.18 3.70
CA LEU A 177 38.97 -17.82 2.49
C LEU A 177 40.14 -18.49 1.77
N ASN A 178 39.93 -19.69 1.25
CA ASN A 178 40.91 -20.42 0.44
C ASN A 178 40.90 -19.92 -1.01
N ILE A 179 41.19 -18.63 -1.20
CA ILE A 179 41.22 -17.92 -2.48
C ILE A 179 42.54 -17.14 -2.54
N ASP A 180 43.31 -17.33 -3.61
CA ASP A 180 44.47 -16.48 -3.86
C ASP A 180 43.98 -15.08 -4.29
N PRO A 181 44.38 -13.99 -3.62
CA PRO A 181 44.05 -12.62 -4.05
C PRO A 181 44.36 -12.32 -5.52
N ALA A 182 45.32 -13.03 -6.13
CA ALA A 182 45.67 -12.89 -7.55
C ALA A 182 44.63 -13.52 -8.51
N GLU A 183 43.77 -14.41 -8.02
CA GLU A 183 42.74 -15.11 -8.80
C GLU A 183 41.38 -14.38 -8.79
N ILE A 184 41.22 -13.33 -7.97
CA ILE A 184 39.97 -12.56 -7.89
C ILE A 184 39.77 -11.79 -9.20
N LYS A 185 38.75 -12.19 -9.97
CA LYS A 185 38.37 -11.55 -11.24
C LYS A 185 37.49 -10.32 -10.98
N PRO A 186 37.52 -9.28 -11.85
CA PRO A 186 36.61 -8.15 -11.76
C PRO A 186 35.13 -8.57 -11.73
N LEU A 187 34.29 -7.78 -11.04
CA LEU A 187 32.84 -8.00 -11.01
C LEU A 187 32.24 -7.89 -12.42
N ASN A 188 31.33 -8.80 -12.75
CA ASN A 188 30.61 -8.76 -14.02
C ASN A 188 29.44 -7.78 -13.93
N LEU A 189 29.62 -6.57 -14.47
CA LEU A 189 28.61 -5.51 -14.52
C LEU A 189 27.95 -5.39 -15.91
N ALA A 190 27.98 -6.46 -16.72
CA ALA A 190 27.37 -6.44 -18.05
C ALA A 190 25.85 -6.30 -17.96
N THR A 191 25.31 -5.32 -18.68
CA THR A 191 23.86 -5.16 -18.86
C THR A 191 23.32 -6.21 -19.84
N GLN A 192 22.10 -6.70 -19.57
CA GLN A 192 21.40 -7.57 -20.50
C GLN A 192 21.07 -6.78 -21.77
N ARG A 193 21.30 -7.38 -22.95
CA ARG A 193 20.95 -6.75 -24.22
C ARG A 193 19.43 -6.60 -24.35
N ASN A 194 19.00 -5.50 -24.95
CA ASN A 194 17.60 -5.34 -25.33
C ASN A 194 17.18 -6.49 -26.26
N PRO A 195 15.94 -7.00 -26.15
CA PRO A 195 15.36 -7.87 -27.15
C PRO A 195 15.46 -7.23 -28.54
N LYS A 196 15.99 -7.98 -29.52
CA LYS A 196 16.37 -7.41 -30.81
C LYS A 196 15.18 -6.81 -31.55
N ASP A 197 14.09 -7.56 -31.66
CA ASP A 197 12.93 -7.18 -32.46
C ASP A 197 12.20 -5.96 -31.85
N GLU A 198 12.02 -5.95 -30.53
CA GLU A 198 11.41 -4.83 -29.80
C GLU A 198 12.30 -3.57 -29.82
N HIS A 199 13.62 -3.74 -29.75
CA HIS A 199 14.57 -2.63 -29.90
C HIS A 199 14.45 -2.02 -31.30
N GLU A 200 14.55 -2.82 -32.35
CA GLU A 200 14.49 -2.36 -33.74
C GLU A 200 13.14 -1.69 -34.03
N ALA A 201 12.03 -2.26 -33.55
CA ALA A 201 10.69 -1.69 -33.69
C ALA A 201 10.54 -0.34 -32.96
N ALA A 202 11.05 -0.22 -31.73
CA ALA A 202 11.04 1.04 -31.00
C ALA A 202 11.85 2.11 -31.73
N LEU A 203 13.04 1.74 -32.20
CA LEU A 203 13.95 2.62 -32.92
C LEU A 203 13.32 3.15 -34.22
N GLU A 204 12.76 2.26 -35.05
CA GLU A 204 12.07 2.62 -36.29
C GLU A 204 10.89 3.55 -36.02
N ALA A 205 10.05 3.22 -35.04
CA ALA A 205 8.90 4.03 -34.65
C ALA A 205 9.30 5.44 -34.21
N ILE A 206 10.36 5.58 -33.40
CA ILE A 206 10.85 6.89 -32.96
C ILE A 206 11.34 7.72 -34.15
N ILE A 207 12.12 7.14 -35.05
CA ILE A 207 12.64 7.83 -36.24
C ILE A 207 11.49 8.29 -37.13
N ASP A 208 10.49 7.44 -37.37
CA ASP A 208 9.36 7.80 -38.22
C ASP A 208 8.45 8.86 -37.62
N ILE A 209 8.28 8.88 -36.29
CA ILE A 209 7.63 9.97 -35.58
C ILE A 209 8.45 11.25 -35.71
N ALA A 210 9.76 11.18 -35.51
CA ALA A 210 10.65 12.33 -35.59
C ALA A 210 10.65 12.96 -37.00
N LYS A 211 10.54 12.17 -38.07
CA LYS A 211 10.40 12.67 -39.45
C LYS A 211 9.15 13.54 -39.68
N ARG A 212 8.10 13.34 -38.90
CA ARG A 212 6.84 14.08 -39.02
C ARG A 212 6.78 15.31 -38.13
N ALA A 213 7.63 15.37 -37.10
CA ALA A 213 7.69 16.48 -36.16
C ALA A 213 8.36 17.71 -36.78
N GLN A 214 7.81 18.89 -36.52
CA GLN A 214 8.37 20.18 -36.96
C GLN A 214 9.07 20.91 -35.81
N ASN A 215 8.68 20.64 -34.57
CA ASN A 215 9.22 21.29 -33.37
C ASN A 215 9.43 20.29 -32.24
N ALA A 216 10.48 19.47 -32.39
CA ALA A 216 10.90 18.52 -31.36
C ALA A 216 11.78 19.18 -30.28
N VAL A 217 11.64 18.73 -29.03
CA VAL A 217 12.45 19.14 -27.87
C VAL A 217 12.88 17.94 -27.03
N VAL A 218 13.95 18.11 -26.25
CA VAL A 218 14.46 17.10 -25.31
C VAL A 218 14.28 17.59 -23.87
N ILE A 219 13.75 16.73 -23.00
CA ILE A 219 13.73 16.96 -21.55
C ILE A 219 14.61 15.89 -20.91
N VAL A 220 15.63 16.30 -20.19
CA VAL A 220 16.50 15.42 -19.41
C VAL A 220 16.07 15.45 -17.95
N ASP A 221 15.95 14.29 -17.33
CA ASP A 221 15.45 14.15 -15.97
C ASP A 221 16.35 13.20 -15.14
N ALA A 222 16.03 13.04 -13.86
CA ALA A 222 16.88 12.50 -12.81
C ALA A 222 17.53 11.16 -13.17
N CYS A 223 16.78 10.23 -13.77
CA CYS A 223 17.29 8.89 -14.07
C CYS A 223 18.37 8.90 -15.15
N ALA A 224 18.46 9.94 -15.99
CA ALA A 224 19.57 10.09 -16.93
C ALA A 224 20.90 10.32 -16.19
N ILE A 225 20.89 11.13 -15.13
CA ILE A 225 22.07 11.34 -14.28
C ILE A 225 22.38 10.06 -13.49
N ARG A 226 21.37 9.51 -12.81
CA ARG A 226 21.51 8.36 -11.89
C ARG A 226 21.98 7.07 -12.56
N HIS A 227 21.81 6.95 -13.87
CA HIS A 227 22.27 5.80 -14.66
C HIS A 227 23.36 6.18 -15.69
N GLU A 228 24.14 7.22 -15.40
CA GLU A 228 25.35 7.61 -16.15
C GLU A 228 25.12 7.88 -17.64
N MET A 229 23.94 8.39 -18.00
CA MET A 229 23.57 8.65 -19.40
C MET A 229 24.07 9.99 -19.94
N MET A 230 24.59 10.89 -19.09
CA MET A 230 24.87 12.26 -19.50
C MET A 230 25.79 12.39 -20.71
N LYS A 231 26.84 11.57 -20.82
CA LYS A 231 27.72 11.56 -22.01
C LYS A 231 26.95 11.19 -23.29
N LYS A 232 26.10 10.15 -23.22
CA LYS A 232 25.27 9.69 -24.35
C LYS A 232 24.21 10.73 -24.72
N VAL A 233 23.60 11.37 -23.72
CA VAL A 233 22.67 12.48 -23.93
C VAL A 233 23.36 13.65 -24.63
N LEU A 234 24.56 14.04 -24.21
CA LEU A 234 25.33 15.10 -24.88
C LEU A 234 25.66 14.74 -26.34
N THR A 235 26.08 13.50 -26.61
CA THR A 235 26.30 13.04 -27.99
C THR A 235 25.02 13.08 -28.83
N PHE A 236 23.89 12.68 -28.25
CA PHE A 236 22.59 12.78 -28.89
C PHE A 236 22.21 14.23 -29.20
N LEU A 237 22.41 15.14 -28.25
CA LEU A 237 22.16 16.57 -28.46
C LEU A 237 23.07 17.14 -29.54
N ASP A 238 24.36 16.80 -29.53
CA ASP A 238 25.32 17.25 -30.54
C ASP A 238 24.96 16.78 -31.94
N ARG A 239 24.42 15.56 -32.06
CA ARG A 239 23.98 14.99 -33.33
C ARG A 239 22.68 15.62 -33.83
N THR A 240 21.69 15.76 -32.96
CA THR A 240 20.32 16.16 -33.34
C THR A 240 20.12 17.68 -33.39
N LYS A 241 20.96 18.42 -32.65
CA LYS A 241 20.84 19.87 -32.44
C LYS A 241 19.49 20.30 -31.85
N LEU A 242 18.73 19.41 -31.20
CA LEU A 242 17.45 19.74 -30.58
C LEU A 242 17.59 20.61 -29.33
N PRO A 243 16.66 21.56 -29.06
CA PRO A 243 16.64 22.30 -27.80
C PRO A 243 16.47 21.34 -26.61
N VAL A 244 17.18 21.62 -25.53
CA VAL A 244 17.20 20.78 -24.32
C VAL A 244 16.81 21.57 -23.07
N TYR A 245 15.99 20.93 -22.25
CA TYR A 245 15.56 21.38 -20.95
C TYR A 245 15.94 20.32 -19.92
N VAL A 246 16.09 20.74 -18.67
CA VAL A 246 16.31 19.82 -17.55
C VAL A 246 15.17 19.99 -16.55
N THR A 247 14.80 18.93 -15.85
CA THR A 247 13.94 19.04 -14.66
C THR A 247 14.75 19.56 -13.46
N PRO A 248 14.10 19.99 -12.37
CA PRO A 248 14.78 20.32 -11.11
C PRO A 248 15.80 19.27 -10.66
N MET A 249 15.43 17.99 -10.70
CA MET A 249 16.30 16.87 -10.29
C MET A 249 17.41 16.55 -11.30
N ALA A 250 17.37 17.14 -12.51
CA ALA A 250 18.42 17.05 -13.50
C ALA A 250 19.27 18.33 -13.65
N LYS A 251 19.09 19.31 -12.75
CA LYS A 251 19.94 20.50 -12.70
C LYS A 251 21.41 20.10 -12.61
N GLY A 252 22.26 20.71 -13.44
CA GLY A 252 23.68 20.34 -13.54
C GLY A 252 24.00 19.12 -14.40
N GLY A 253 23.00 18.42 -14.92
CA GLY A 253 23.23 17.32 -15.87
C GLY A 253 23.73 17.81 -17.24
N ILE A 254 23.24 18.97 -17.68
CA ILE A 254 23.62 19.63 -18.94
C ILE A 254 24.34 20.94 -18.59
N ASP A 255 25.46 21.22 -19.26
CA ASP A 255 26.14 22.52 -19.16
C ASP A 255 25.19 23.61 -19.67
N GLU A 256 24.90 24.60 -18.84
CA GLU A 256 23.93 25.65 -19.19
C GLU A 256 24.47 26.64 -20.24
N ASN A 257 25.76 26.56 -20.56
CA ASN A 257 26.36 27.25 -21.71
C ASN A 257 26.23 26.45 -23.02
N HIS A 258 25.70 25.22 -22.96
CA HIS A 258 25.47 24.42 -24.15
C HIS A 258 24.50 25.17 -25.10
N PRO A 259 24.80 25.28 -26.41
CA PRO A 259 24.01 26.12 -27.33
C PRO A 259 22.51 25.76 -27.41
N GLN A 260 22.18 24.52 -27.08
CA GLN A 260 20.81 24.01 -27.09
C GLN A 260 20.09 24.14 -25.74
N PHE A 261 20.77 24.50 -24.65
CA PHE A 261 20.15 24.58 -23.33
C PHE A 261 19.15 25.74 -23.27
N ARG A 262 17.96 25.46 -22.71
CA ARG A 262 16.82 26.39 -22.70
C ARG A 262 16.25 26.70 -21.31
N GLY A 263 16.74 26.04 -20.27
CA GLY A 263 16.33 26.30 -18.89
C GLY A 263 15.76 25.06 -18.16
N VAL A 264 15.23 25.32 -16.96
CA VAL A 264 14.67 24.31 -16.06
C VAL A 264 13.15 24.22 -16.23
N PHE A 265 12.64 23.02 -16.55
CA PHE A 265 11.22 22.74 -16.72
C PHE A 265 10.62 22.02 -15.49
N SER A 266 9.67 22.66 -14.82
CA SER A 266 8.94 22.18 -13.64
C SER A 266 7.47 22.61 -13.72
N GLY A 267 6.82 22.32 -14.86
CA GLY A 267 5.43 22.67 -15.10
C GLY A 267 5.16 24.17 -15.06
N ASN A 268 4.11 24.57 -14.35
CA ASN A 268 3.71 25.97 -14.20
C ASN A 268 4.69 26.79 -13.34
N CYS A 269 5.66 26.14 -12.70
CA CYS A 269 6.65 26.78 -11.85
C CYS A 269 7.90 27.23 -12.62
N SER A 270 7.95 26.96 -13.93
CA SER A 270 8.99 27.43 -14.84
C SER A 270 8.76 28.86 -15.30
N THR A 271 9.77 29.48 -15.90
CA THR A 271 9.60 30.76 -16.60
C THR A 271 8.62 30.64 -17.76
N GLU A 272 7.91 31.72 -18.09
CA GLU A 272 6.93 31.75 -19.19
C GLU A 272 7.53 31.28 -20.52
N GLN A 273 8.80 31.65 -20.78
CA GLN A 273 9.53 31.22 -21.95
C GLN A 273 9.67 29.70 -22.03
N VAL A 274 10.14 29.06 -20.94
CA VAL A 274 10.33 27.60 -20.89
C VAL A 274 8.99 26.88 -21.03
N GLN A 275 7.95 27.36 -20.34
CA GLN A 275 6.61 26.78 -20.44
C GLN A 275 6.10 26.81 -21.89
N LYS A 276 6.18 27.98 -22.53
CA LYS A 276 5.72 28.18 -23.90
C LYS A 276 6.45 27.27 -24.87
N GLU A 277 7.78 27.21 -24.81
CA GLU A 277 8.57 26.39 -25.73
C GLU A 277 8.29 24.88 -25.60
N ILE A 278 8.08 24.37 -24.37
CA ILE A 278 7.70 22.97 -24.13
C ILE A 278 6.27 22.68 -24.59
N TYR A 279 5.31 23.55 -24.26
CA TYR A 279 3.90 23.32 -24.62
C TYR A 279 3.64 23.48 -26.12
N ASP A 280 4.39 24.35 -26.83
CA ASP A 280 4.34 24.52 -28.29
C ASP A 280 5.06 23.40 -29.07
N ALA A 281 5.85 22.56 -28.41
CA ALA A 281 6.52 21.42 -29.07
C ALA A 281 5.49 20.39 -29.58
N ASP A 282 5.72 19.80 -30.75
CA ASP A 282 4.90 18.73 -31.32
C ASP A 282 5.49 17.33 -31.12
N LEU A 283 6.73 17.25 -30.63
CA LEU A 283 7.39 16.05 -30.15
C LEU A 283 8.28 16.35 -28.94
N ILE A 284 8.18 15.54 -27.90
CA ILE A 284 8.96 15.65 -26.66
C ILE A 284 9.67 14.34 -26.41
N LEU A 285 11.00 14.37 -26.38
CA LEU A 285 11.85 13.25 -26.02
C LEU A 285 12.25 13.42 -24.55
N SER A 286 11.57 12.70 -23.65
CA SER A 286 11.83 12.74 -22.21
C SER A 286 12.77 11.62 -21.81
N ILE A 287 13.98 11.96 -21.36
CA ILE A 287 15.05 11.01 -21.05
C ILE A 287 15.21 10.89 -19.55
N GLY A 288 14.86 9.72 -19.00
CA GLY A 288 15.02 9.40 -17.60
C GLY A 288 13.97 10.02 -16.68
N SER A 289 12.71 10.11 -17.12
CA SER A 289 11.64 10.82 -16.40
C SER A 289 11.36 10.28 -15.00
N MET A 290 11.14 11.21 -14.05
CA MET A 290 10.73 10.94 -12.67
C MET A 290 9.69 11.96 -12.21
N ASN A 291 8.42 11.55 -12.17
CA ASN A 291 7.31 12.46 -11.90
C ASN A 291 6.98 12.55 -10.40
N SER A 292 7.82 13.22 -9.60
CA SER A 292 7.49 13.59 -8.21
C SER A 292 6.85 14.97 -8.13
N ASP A 293 6.17 15.28 -7.02
CA ASP A 293 5.46 16.55 -6.81
C ASP A 293 6.39 17.76 -7.01
N PHE A 294 7.53 17.84 -6.34
CA PHE A 294 8.46 18.97 -6.49
C PHE A 294 9.21 19.00 -7.82
N ASN A 295 9.56 17.84 -8.39
CA ASN A 295 10.17 17.78 -9.72
C ASN A 295 9.20 18.23 -10.84
N THR A 296 7.89 18.16 -10.57
CA THR A 296 6.81 18.51 -11.50
C THR A 296 6.10 19.82 -11.15
N GLY A 297 6.62 20.59 -10.19
CA GLY A 297 6.03 21.87 -9.78
C GLY A 297 4.62 21.71 -9.21
N GLY A 298 4.45 20.79 -8.26
CA GLY A 298 3.16 20.45 -7.65
C GLY A 298 2.20 19.71 -8.60
N PHE A 299 2.72 18.80 -9.44
CA PHE A 299 1.96 18.07 -10.49
C PHE A 299 1.35 18.97 -11.59
N THR A 300 1.91 20.16 -11.79
CA THR A 300 1.52 21.05 -12.90
C THR A 300 2.26 20.73 -14.20
N TYR A 301 3.36 19.96 -14.14
CA TYR A 301 4.02 19.33 -15.29
C TYR A 301 3.06 18.35 -15.98
N ARG A 302 2.39 18.81 -17.04
CA ARG A 302 1.43 17.99 -17.80
C ARG A 302 1.84 17.89 -19.26
N LEU A 303 2.68 16.90 -19.55
CA LEU A 303 3.04 16.58 -20.93
C LEU A 303 1.96 15.70 -21.56
N SER A 304 1.53 16.06 -22.76
CA SER A 304 0.55 15.27 -23.51
C SER A 304 1.19 14.00 -24.05
N ARG A 305 0.69 12.83 -23.65
CA ARG A 305 1.16 11.53 -24.16
C ARG A 305 1.08 11.42 -25.67
N LYS A 306 0.21 12.17 -26.35
CA LYS A 306 0.11 12.17 -27.83
C LYS A 306 1.36 12.69 -28.54
N LYS A 307 2.27 13.34 -27.81
CA LYS A 307 3.50 13.93 -28.34
C LYS A 307 4.75 13.60 -27.52
N THR A 308 4.65 12.72 -26.52
CA THR A 308 5.79 12.42 -25.63
C THR A 308 6.28 10.99 -25.85
N ILE A 309 7.59 10.85 -26.01
CA ILE A 309 8.34 9.60 -25.98
C ILE A 309 9.20 9.63 -24.72
N GLU A 310 9.10 8.60 -23.88
CA GLU A 310 9.83 8.51 -22.62
C GLU A 310 10.84 7.36 -22.66
N PHE A 311 12.11 7.69 -22.43
CA PHE A 311 13.21 6.72 -22.32
C PHE A 311 13.45 6.43 -20.84
N HIS A 312 13.20 5.20 -20.41
CA HIS A 312 13.44 4.74 -19.04
C HIS A 312 14.57 3.70 -19.00
N THR A 313 15.09 3.45 -17.80
CA THR A 313 16.20 2.49 -17.59
C THR A 313 15.85 1.07 -18.02
N TYR A 314 14.59 0.65 -17.94
CA TYR A 314 14.19 -0.74 -18.20
C TYR A 314 13.03 -0.88 -19.20
N HIS A 315 12.56 0.22 -19.77
CA HIS A 315 11.50 0.22 -20.78
C HIS A 315 11.53 1.54 -21.56
N THR A 316 10.83 1.59 -22.69
CA THR A 316 10.63 2.84 -23.44
C THR A 316 9.15 3.01 -23.74
N LYS A 317 8.61 4.22 -23.57
CA LYS A 317 7.21 4.54 -23.91
C LYS A 317 7.18 5.40 -25.15
N ILE A 318 6.42 4.99 -26.15
CA ILE A 318 6.16 5.79 -27.35
C ILE A 318 4.67 6.11 -27.34
N PHE A 319 4.35 7.36 -26.98
CA PHE A 319 2.98 7.81 -26.76
C PHE A 319 2.22 6.96 -25.74
N HIS A 320 1.33 6.07 -26.21
CA HIS A 320 0.56 5.14 -25.38
C HIS A 320 1.14 3.71 -25.39
N ALA A 321 2.05 3.40 -26.30
CA ALA A 321 2.69 2.09 -26.39
C ALA A 321 3.86 1.98 -25.41
N ILE A 322 4.05 0.79 -24.83
CA ILE A 322 5.15 0.47 -23.92
C ILE A 322 5.97 -0.65 -24.55
N TYR A 323 7.24 -0.38 -24.80
CA TYR A 323 8.24 -1.36 -25.20
C TYR A 323 8.96 -1.82 -23.94
N ASP A 324 8.43 -2.91 -23.36
CA ASP A 324 9.01 -3.50 -22.16
C ASP A 324 10.42 -4.04 -22.44
N LYS A 325 11.31 -3.98 -21.45
CA LYS A 325 12.73 -4.43 -21.55
C LYS A 325 13.58 -3.69 -22.59
N VAL A 326 13.11 -2.57 -23.14
CA VAL A 326 13.91 -1.71 -24.02
C VAL A 326 14.57 -0.60 -23.19
N ASP A 327 15.81 -0.85 -22.78
CA ASP A 327 16.65 0.01 -21.93
C ASP A 327 17.19 1.23 -22.70
N MET A 328 17.00 2.44 -22.15
CA MET A 328 17.52 3.69 -22.72
C MET A 328 19.04 3.69 -22.91
N ARG A 329 19.79 2.94 -22.10
CA ARG A 329 21.27 2.86 -22.16
C ARG A 329 21.77 2.24 -23.46
N GLN A 330 20.92 1.49 -24.14
CA GLN A 330 21.19 0.85 -25.43
C GLN A 330 20.43 1.53 -26.57
N LEU A 331 19.14 1.86 -26.37
CA LEU A 331 18.33 2.48 -27.42
C LEU A 331 18.79 3.90 -27.79
N LEU A 332 19.18 4.74 -26.82
CA LEU A 332 19.56 6.13 -27.09
C LEU A 332 20.84 6.24 -27.95
N PRO A 333 21.92 5.46 -27.69
CA PRO A 333 23.07 5.38 -28.60
C PRO A 333 22.70 5.00 -30.04
N ASP A 334 21.90 3.94 -30.22
CA ASP A 334 21.53 3.44 -31.54
C ASP A 334 20.64 4.46 -32.28
N LEU A 335 19.73 5.12 -31.56
CA LEU A 335 18.96 6.27 -32.05
C LEU A 335 19.84 7.45 -32.46
N THR A 336 20.93 7.70 -31.72
CA THR A 336 21.88 8.76 -32.03
C THR A 336 22.61 8.47 -33.34
N GLU A 337 23.11 7.24 -33.51
CA GLU A 337 23.84 6.81 -34.71
C GLU A 337 22.94 6.84 -35.94
N GLN A 338 21.70 6.37 -35.82
CA GLN A 338 20.74 6.25 -36.90
C GLN A 338 19.88 7.51 -37.11
N TRP A 339 20.14 8.59 -36.37
CA TRP A 339 19.41 9.84 -36.54
C TRP A 339 19.60 10.40 -37.97
N PRO A 340 18.52 10.53 -38.77
CA PRO A 340 18.63 10.97 -40.17
C PRO A 340 19.19 12.39 -40.28
N ALA A 341 20.01 12.63 -41.31
CA ALA A 341 20.71 13.91 -41.50
C ALA A 341 19.74 15.07 -41.76
N GLU A 342 18.62 14.79 -42.40
CA GLU A 342 17.54 15.74 -42.68
C GLU A 342 16.76 16.18 -41.43
N LEU A 343 16.86 15.44 -40.32
CA LEU A 343 16.22 15.79 -39.04
C LEU A 343 17.11 16.61 -38.11
N VAL A 344 18.34 16.91 -38.52
CA VAL A 344 19.23 17.78 -37.74
C VAL A 344 18.69 19.21 -37.78
N ARG A 345 18.39 19.77 -36.61
CA ARG A 345 17.74 21.08 -36.50
C ARG A 345 18.66 22.22 -36.94
N ASP A 346 18.15 23.15 -37.75
CA ASP A 346 18.82 24.44 -38.00
C ASP A 346 18.59 25.39 -36.82
N ASN A 347 19.66 25.67 -36.06
CA ASN A 347 19.62 26.49 -34.86
C ASN A 347 20.02 27.96 -35.08
N LYS A 348 20.08 28.48 -36.32
CA LYS A 348 20.43 29.89 -36.58
C LYS A 348 19.58 30.90 -35.79
N ASN A 349 18.34 30.55 -35.47
CA ASN A 349 17.40 31.42 -34.73
C ASN A 349 17.24 31.04 -33.24
N LEU A 350 17.99 30.06 -32.74
CA LEU A 350 17.91 29.63 -31.35
C LEU A 350 18.66 30.63 -30.46
N LYS A 351 17.93 31.43 -29.68
CA LYS A 351 18.52 32.43 -28.77
C LYS A 351 19.17 31.75 -27.54
N PRO A 352 20.29 32.22 -27.00
CA PRO A 352 20.81 31.70 -25.73
C PRO A 352 19.76 31.78 -24.61
N PHE A 353 19.80 30.85 -23.66
CA PHE A 353 19.04 30.99 -22.42
C PHE A 353 19.61 32.16 -21.60
N GLU A 354 18.74 33.10 -21.22
CA GLU A 354 19.11 34.25 -20.40
C GLU A 354 18.38 34.17 -19.06
N ILE A 355 19.12 34.41 -17.97
CA ILE A 355 18.55 34.56 -16.64
C ILE A 355 18.32 36.07 -16.42
N PRO A 356 17.14 36.48 -15.93
CA PRO A 356 16.88 37.89 -15.67
C PRO A 356 17.97 38.49 -14.74
N PRO A 357 18.48 39.69 -15.03
CA PRO A 357 19.40 40.37 -14.14
C PRO A 357 18.71 40.65 -12.80
N PRO A 358 19.42 40.64 -11.66
CA PRO A 358 18.81 40.85 -10.35
C PRO A 358 18.10 42.21 -10.29
N ALA A 359 16.82 42.23 -9.89
CA ALA A 359 16.14 43.46 -9.55
C ALA A 359 16.77 44.04 -8.28
N LEU A 360 17.61 45.06 -8.45
CA LEU A 360 18.25 45.75 -7.33
C LEU A 360 17.31 46.85 -6.82
N ASP A 361 16.88 46.75 -5.57
CA ASP A 361 16.43 47.95 -4.85
C ASP A 361 17.65 48.80 -4.50
N ALA A 362 17.81 49.94 -5.20
CA ALA A 362 18.89 50.89 -4.93
C ALA A 362 18.79 51.52 -3.52
N LYS A 363 17.67 51.34 -2.81
CA LYS A 363 17.43 51.89 -1.47
C LYS A 363 17.74 50.92 -0.32
N SER A 364 18.06 49.66 -0.61
CA SER A 364 18.37 48.64 0.40
C SER A 364 19.66 47.90 0.08
N ASP A 365 20.56 47.78 1.06
CA ASP A 365 21.80 47.01 0.97
C ASP A 365 21.69 45.59 1.54
N ALA A 366 20.48 45.17 1.92
CA ALA A 366 20.20 43.82 2.42
C ALA A 366 20.51 42.77 1.34
N ILE A 367 20.93 41.59 1.80
CA ILE A 367 21.12 40.42 0.94
C ILE A 367 19.75 39.74 0.79
N VAL A 368 19.22 39.73 -0.43
CA VAL A 368 17.97 39.03 -0.79
C VAL A 368 18.27 37.89 -1.77
N HIS A 369 17.41 36.87 -1.80
CA HIS A 369 17.57 35.67 -2.60
C HIS A 369 17.76 35.95 -4.09
N GLU A 370 17.00 36.89 -4.66
CA GLU A 370 17.13 37.28 -6.07
C GLU A 370 18.54 37.78 -6.40
N TYR A 371 19.09 38.68 -5.58
CA TYR A 371 20.46 39.16 -5.71
C TYR A 371 21.47 38.03 -5.48
N PHE A 372 21.29 37.28 -4.39
CA PHE A 372 22.23 36.26 -3.93
C PHE A 372 22.48 35.17 -4.99
N TRP A 373 21.41 34.54 -5.51
CA TRP A 373 21.55 33.45 -6.49
C TRP A 373 22.08 33.93 -7.84
N ASN A 374 21.65 35.11 -8.30
CA ASN A 374 22.14 35.67 -9.55
C ASN A 374 23.62 36.03 -9.46
N LYS A 375 24.04 36.67 -8.36
CA LYS A 375 25.43 37.08 -8.16
C LYS A 375 26.38 35.89 -7.96
N LEU A 376 25.94 34.81 -7.31
CA LEU A 376 26.75 33.61 -7.11
C LEU A 376 27.24 33.00 -8.42
N SER A 377 26.48 33.16 -9.51
CA SER A 377 26.86 32.68 -10.85
C SER A 377 28.19 33.27 -11.33
N ASP A 378 28.53 34.50 -10.92
CA ASP A 378 29.77 35.19 -11.27
C ASP A 378 30.92 34.88 -10.30
N LEU A 379 30.60 34.45 -9.08
CA LEU A 379 31.56 34.30 -7.99
C LEU A 379 32.05 32.87 -7.83
N ILE A 380 31.22 31.87 -8.15
CA ILE A 380 31.60 30.45 -7.99
C ILE A 380 32.46 30.02 -9.19
N PRO A 381 33.66 29.43 -8.96
CA PRO A 381 34.51 28.93 -10.03
C PRO A 381 33.86 27.82 -10.86
N GLU A 382 34.28 27.71 -12.12
CA GLU A 382 33.97 26.57 -12.97
C GLU A 382 34.40 25.24 -12.32
N ASN A 383 33.76 24.14 -12.72
CA ASN A 383 34.00 22.78 -12.25
C ASN A 383 33.77 22.57 -10.73
N SER A 384 33.11 23.51 -10.05
CA SER A 384 32.73 23.37 -8.64
C SER A 384 31.68 22.28 -8.40
N ILE A 385 31.56 21.83 -7.16
CA ILE A 385 30.47 20.99 -6.68
C ILE A 385 29.57 21.88 -5.83
N ILE A 386 28.28 21.93 -6.16
CA ILE A 386 27.29 22.74 -5.46
C ILE A 386 26.36 21.79 -4.72
N VAL A 387 26.25 21.96 -3.40
CA VAL A 387 25.34 21.18 -2.56
C VAL A 387 24.27 22.12 -2.02
N ALA A 388 23.00 21.84 -2.30
CA ALA A 388 21.90 22.69 -1.90
C ALA A 388 20.90 21.94 -1.03
N GLU A 389 20.62 22.50 0.14
CA GLU A 389 19.68 21.96 1.12
C GLU A 389 18.22 22.16 0.73
N THR A 390 17.36 21.25 1.22
CA THR A 390 15.91 21.42 1.20
C THR A 390 15.51 22.78 1.81
N GLY A 391 14.61 23.50 1.13
CA GLY A 391 14.20 24.84 1.53
C GLY A 391 14.66 25.91 0.53
N THR A 392 14.91 27.13 0.98
CA THR A 392 15.23 28.24 0.05
C THR A 392 16.52 28.01 -0.75
N SER A 393 17.42 27.13 -0.30
CA SER A 393 18.62 26.74 -1.04
C SER A 393 18.32 25.91 -2.29
N GLU A 394 17.56 24.83 -2.16
CA GLU A 394 17.16 23.94 -3.26
C GLU A 394 16.40 24.70 -4.36
N PHE A 395 15.40 25.49 -4.00
CA PHE A 395 14.67 26.26 -5.00
C PHE A 395 15.52 27.37 -5.61
N GLY A 396 16.44 27.95 -4.82
CA GLY A 396 17.37 28.96 -5.26
C GLY A 396 18.25 28.53 -6.43
N ILE A 397 18.81 27.32 -6.35
CA ILE A 397 19.70 26.81 -7.39
C ILE A 397 18.99 26.53 -8.73
N PHE A 398 17.65 26.39 -8.78
CA PHE A 398 16.93 26.17 -10.05
C PHE A 398 17.14 27.33 -11.03
N ASN A 399 17.09 28.57 -10.50
CA ASN A 399 17.18 29.79 -11.29
C ASN A 399 18.58 30.41 -11.30
N MET A 400 19.52 29.86 -10.54
CA MET A 400 20.94 30.21 -10.63
C MET A 400 21.52 29.73 -11.97
N ARG A 401 22.36 30.55 -12.63
CA ARG A 401 23.13 30.09 -13.79
C ARG A 401 24.21 29.13 -13.30
N ALA A 402 24.20 27.90 -13.80
CA ALA A 402 25.24 26.95 -13.41
C ALA A 402 26.63 27.43 -13.89
N PRO A 403 27.65 27.47 -13.00
CA PRO A 403 29.02 27.62 -13.44
C PRO A 403 29.36 26.47 -14.39
N LYS A 404 30.19 26.76 -15.40
CA LYS A 404 30.57 25.77 -16.40
C LYS A 404 31.16 24.52 -15.73
N GLY A 405 30.70 23.33 -16.13
CA GLY A 405 31.15 22.06 -15.57
C GLY A 405 30.78 21.81 -14.11
N ALA A 406 29.92 22.64 -13.49
CA ALA A 406 29.48 22.42 -12.12
C ALA A 406 28.60 21.16 -11.97
N THR A 407 28.71 20.48 -10.83
CA THR A 407 27.81 19.38 -10.46
C THR A 407 26.94 19.81 -9.29
N PHE A 408 25.66 19.47 -9.34
CA PHE A 408 24.68 19.85 -8.31
C PHE A 408 24.21 18.62 -7.55
N LEU A 409 24.25 18.72 -6.22
CA LEU A 409 23.80 17.69 -5.28
C LEU A 409 22.66 18.29 -4.46
N THR A 410 21.49 17.68 -4.55
CA THR A 410 20.30 18.06 -3.78
C THR A 410 19.39 16.84 -3.61
N GLN A 411 18.42 16.94 -2.70
CA GLN A 411 17.59 15.82 -2.26
C GLN A 411 16.10 16.12 -2.45
N ILE A 412 15.71 16.51 -3.67
CA ILE A 412 14.36 16.99 -3.99
C ILE A 412 13.27 15.97 -3.70
N LEU A 413 13.54 14.66 -3.78
CA LEU A 413 12.53 13.63 -3.54
C LEU A 413 12.43 13.22 -2.07
N TRP A 414 13.56 12.96 -1.41
CA TRP A 414 13.53 12.55 0.00
C TRP A 414 13.38 13.72 0.96
N GLY A 415 13.95 14.88 0.62
CA GLY A 415 13.70 16.16 1.29
C GLY A 415 14.09 16.21 2.77
N SER A 416 15.12 15.48 3.20
CA SER A 416 15.52 15.45 4.60
C SER A 416 16.45 16.63 4.93
N ILE A 417 15.92 17.64 5.62
CA ILE A 417 16.71 18.77 6.12
C ILE A 417 17.92 18.30 6.96
N GLY A 418 19.07 18.93 6.76
CA GLY A 418 20.35 18.52 7.34
C GLY A 418 21.18 17.59 6.44
N TYR A 419 20.61 17.06 5.35
CA TYR A 419 21.37 16.26 4.38
C TYR A 419 22.61 16.99 3.85
N SER A 420 22.49 18.27 3.53
CA SER A 420 23.50 18.99 2.74
C SER A 420 24.85 19.10 3.43
N VAL A 421 24.88 19.27 4.76
CA VAL A 421 26.14 19.43 5.52
C VAL A 421 26.93 18.12 5.53
N GLY A 422 26.26 16.99 5.78
CA GLY A 422 26.87 15.66 5.74
C GLY A 422 27.32 15.29 4.34
N ALA A 423 26.45 15.48 3.34
CA ALA A 423 26.77 15.22 1.94
C ALA A 423 27.93 16.08 1.42
N ALA A 424 28.03 17.34 1.84
CA ALA A 424 29.12 18.23 1.46
C ALA A 424 30.48 17.76 1.99
N LEU A 425 30.55 17.14 3.17
CA LEU A 425 31.77 16.48 3.64
C LEU A 425 32.18 15.38 2.66
N GLY A 426 31.28 14.43 2.38
CA GLY A 426 31.56 13.32 1.48
C GLY A 426 31.97 13.75 0.08
N ALA A 427 31.22 14.70 -0.49
CA ALA A 427 31.49 15.27 -1.80
C ALA A 427 32.82 16.04 -1.84
N SER A 428 33.20 16.73 -0.76
CA SER A 428 34.48 17.46 -0.67
C SER A 428 35.66 16.51 -0.68
N LEU A 429 35.59 15.44 0.11
CA LEU A 429 36.65 14.43 0.15
C LEU A 429 36.78 13.67 -1.18
N ALA A 430 35.65 13.40 -1.85
CA ALA A 430 35.64 12.84 -3.19
C ALA A 430 36.23 13.80 -4.23
N GLY A 431 35.77 15.05 -4.25
CA GLY A 431 36.12 16.07 -5.25
C GLY A 431 37.55 16.60 -5.13
N LYS A 432 38.15 16.53 -3.93
CA LYS A 432 39.54 16.96 -3.69
C LYS A 432 40.54 16.28 -4.62
N LYS A 433 40.30 15.02 -5.01
CA LYS A 433 41.15 14.28 -5.96
C LYS A 433 41.13 14.86 -7.38
N ASP A 434 40.00 15.45 -7.75
CA ASP A 434 39.75 16.03 -9.06
C ASP A 434 39.92 17.57 -9.03
N ASN A 435 40.48 18.11 -7.94
CA ASN A 435 40.62 19.54 -7.68
C ASN A 435 39.29 20.31 -7.78
N ARG A 436 38.19 19.67 -7.40
CA ARG A 436 36.83 20.25 -7.41
C ARG A 436 36.47 20.72 -6.02
N ARG A 437 36.07 21.98 -5.91
CA ARG A 437 35.73 22.59 -4.62
C ARG A 437 34.23 22.55 -4.37
N VAL A 438 33.86 22.27 -3.13
CA VAL A 438 32.46 22.24 -2.69
C VAL A 438 32.01 23.61 -2.18
N PHE A 439 30.86 24.06 -2.65
CA PHE A 439 30.08 25.17 -2.09
C PHE A 439 28.76 24.61 -1.60
N VAL A 440 28.48 24.74 -0.30
CA VAL A 440 27.25 24.21 0.32
C VAL A 440 26.36 25.34 0.80
N PHE A 441 25.09 25.28 0.44
CA PHE A 441 24.04 26.22 0.80
C PHE A 441 23.05 25.52 1.73
N VAL A 442 22.97 26.00 2.97
CA VAL A 442 22.17 25.36 4.01
C VAL A 442 21.39 26.43 4.79
N GLY A 443 20.10 26.19 5.04
CA GLY A 443 19.31 27.05 5.93
C GLY A 443 19.74 26.90 7.39
N ASP A 444 19.58 27.96 8.18
CA ASP A 444 19.85 27.97 9.61
C ASP A 444 19.18 26.82 10.38
N GLY A 445 17.90 26.54 10.11
CA GLY A 445 17.16 25.43 10.73
C GLY A 445 17.70 24.05 10.35
N SER A 446 18.02 23.85 9.06
CA SER A 446 18.59 22.58 8.57
C SER A 446 19.98 22.31 9.16
N PHE A 447 20.80 23.35 9.30
CA PHE A 447 22.13 23.23 9.88
C PHE A 447 22.10 22.70 11.31
N GLN A 448 21.08 23.03 12.11
CA GLN A 448 21.00 22.61 13.52
C GLN A 448 20.93 21.09 13.72
N LEU A 449 20.44 20.33 12.73
CA LEU A 449 20.29 18.87 12.85
C LEU A 449 21.63 18.13 12.81
N VAL A 450 22.63 18.71 12.14
CA VAL A 450 23.85 18.01 11.70
C VAL A 450 25.13 18.85 11.87
N CYS A 451 25.06 20.00 12.56
CA CYS A 451 26.13 20.99 12.67
C CYS A 451 27.48 20.42 13.15
N GLN A 452 27.44 19.33 13.92
CA GLN A 452 28.61 18.60 14.40
C GLN A 452 29.53 18.11 13.30
N GLU A 453 29.05 17.96 12.06
CA GLU A 453 29.89 17.53 10.94
C GLU A 453 30.96 18.57 10.53
N ILE A 454 30.85 19.80 11.03
CA ILE A 454 31.94 20.78 11.00
C ILE A 454 33.19 20.24 11.69
N SER A 455 33.03 19.47 12.77
CA SER A 455 34.15 18.81 13.46
C SER A 455 34.90 17.87 12.52
N SER A 456 34.18 17.03 11.77
CA SER A 456 34.74 16.15 10.74
C SER A 456 35.39 16.94 9.61
N MET A 457 34.77 18.02 9.13
CA MET A 457 35.35 18.88 8.08
C MET A 457 36.69 19.49 8.49
N LEU A 458 36.82 19.92 9.75
CA LEU A 458 38.09 20.40 10.32
C LEU A 458 39.11 19.26 10.38
N ARG A 459 38.72 18.09 10.91
CA ARG A 459 39.60 16.92 11.05
C ARG A 459 40.17 16.45 9.71
N PHE A 460 39.33 16.38 8.68
CA PHE A 460 39.75 15.96 7.35
C PHE A 460 40.38 17.08 6.50
N GLN A 461 40.53 18.29 7.08
CA GLN A 461 41.07 19.46 6.38
C GLN A 461 40.35 19.68 5.04
N SER A 462 39.02 19.66 5.09
CA SER A 462 38.15 20.02 3.97
C SER A 462 38.40 21.47 3.57
N ASN A 463 38.30 21.77 2.28
CA ASN A 463 38.48 23.13 1.74
C ASN A 463 37.18 23.73 1.20
N LEU A 464 36.03 23.20 1.64
CA LEU A 464 34.72 23.65 1.18
C LEU A 464 34.39 25.07 1.68
N VAL A 465 33.42 25.71 1.01
CA VAL A 465 32.84 26.99 1.42
C VAL A 465 31.41 26.72 1.87
N LEU A 466 31.12 26.94 3.15
CA LEU A 466 29.79 26.79 3.71
C LEU A 466 29.10 28.15 3.79
N LEU A 467 27.95 28.25 3.13
CA LEU A 467 27.08 29.42 3.15
C LEU A 467 25.80 29.06 3.90
N LEU A 468 25.68 29.56 5.13
CA LEU A 468 24.49 29.37 5.95
C LEU A 468 23.54 30.54 5.72
N LEU A 469 22.34 30.26 5.22
CA LEU A 469 21.30 31.26 4.97
C LEU A 469 20.51 31.47 6.27
N ASN A 470 20.82 32.56 6.97
CA ASN A 470 20.21 32.93 8.23
C ASN A 470 19.03 33.86 7.96
N ASN A 471 17.84 33.27 7.83
CA ASN A 471 16.55 33.97 7.63
C ASN A 471 15.59 33.73 8.81
N ASP A 472 16.13 33.48 10.00
CA ASP A 472 15.38 33.39 11.25
C ASP A 472 14.30 32.29 11.24
N GLY A 473 14.71 31.08 10.85
CA GLY A 473 13.91 29.86 10.93
C GLY A 473 13.39 29.31 9.61
N TYR A 474 12.32 28.52 9.71
CA TYR A 474 11.79 27.65 8.66
C TYR A 474 10.99 28.43 7.60
N THR A 475 11.69 29.18 6.74
CA THR A 475 11.09 30.11 5.76
C THR A 475 10.21 29.40 4.72
N ILE A 476 10.60 28.22 4.25
CA ILE A 476 9.77 27.45 3.31
C ILE A 476 8.44 27.06 3.95
N GLU A 477 8.46 26.62 5.21
CA GLU A 477 7.28 26.28 6.00
C GLU A 477 6.41 27.51 6.27
N LYS A 478 7.01 28.67 6.60
CA LYS A 478 6.29 29.96 6.77
C LYS A 478 5.50 30.32 5.51
N LEU A 479 6.08 30.09 4.33
CA LEU A 479 5.43 30.35 3.04
C LEU A 479 4.36 29.32 2.70
N ILE A 480 4.55 28.05 3.08
CA ILE A 480 3.55 27.00 2.89
C ILE A 480 2.35 27.25 3.81
N HIS A 481 2.58 27.40 5.11
CA HIS A 481 1.53 27.53 6.11
C HIS A 481 1.99 28.20 7.41
N GLY A 482 1.15 29.10 7.92
CA GLY A 482 1.33 29.68 9.25
C GLY A 482 2.59 30.56 9.37
N PRO A 483 2.69 31.66 8.60
CA PRO A 483 3.89 32.50 8.58
C PRO A 483 4.32 32.99 9.97
N ASP A 484 3.36 33.26 10.86
CA ASP A 484 3.60 33.75 12.22
C ASP A 484 3.50 32.66 13.30
N ARG A 485 3.47 31.37 12.93
CA ARG A 485 3.30 30.27 13.89
C ARG A 485 4.62 29.89 14.54
N ALA A 486 4.57 29.67 15.86
CA ALA A 486 5.76 29.43 16.68
C ALA A 486 6.58 28.18 16.29
N TYR A 487 5.99 27.18 15.64
CA TYR A 487 6.71 25.98 15.20
C TYR A 487 7.70 26.25 14.04
N ASN A 488 7.56 27.39 13.35
CA ASN A 488 8.49 27.81 12.32
C ASN A 488 9.69 28.60 12.88
N ASN A 489 9.66 28.93 14.17
CA ASN A 489 10.73 29.65 14.84
C ASN A 489 11.71 28.66 15.47
N ILE A 490 13.00 28.97 15.39
CA ILE A 490 14.08 28.15 15.94
C ILE A 490 14.86 28.94 16.99
N GLN A 491 15.64 28.24 17.81
CA GLN A 491 16.60 28.91 18.70
C GLN A 491 17.74 29.48 17.87
N MET A 492 17.86 30.80 17.79
CA MET A 492 18.94 31.46 17.05
C MET A 492 20.31 31.19 17.70
N TRP A 493 21.31 30.80 16.89
CA TRP A 493 22.68 30.53 17.32
C TRP A 493 23.66 31.56 16.76
N ARG A 494 24.89 31.55 17.28
CA ARG A 494 26.02 32.28 16.67
C ARG A 494 26.75 31.37 15.69
N TYR A 495 26.13 31.07 14.55
CA TYR A 495 26.59 30.01 13.64
C TYR A 495 28.03 30.20 13.15
N HIS A 496 28.44 31.43 12.82
CA HIS A 496 29.81 31.76 12.41
C HIS A 496 30.90 31.38 13.45
N LYS A 497 30.52 31.10 14.70
CA LYS A 497 31.44 30.61 15.75
C LYS A 497 31.68 29.10 15.71
N SER A 498 31.10 28.38 14.75
CA SER A 498 31.18 26.91 14.69
C SER A 498 32.62 26.39 14.66
N PHE A 499 33.54 27.02 13.92
CA PHE A 499 34.94 26.57 13.92
C PHE A 499 35.61 26.68 15.29
N GLU A 500 35.36 27.78 16.02
CA GLU A 500 35.87 27.99 17.38
C GLU A 500 35.27 26.95 18.34
N TYR A 501 33.94 26.78 18.28
CA TYR A 501 33.21 25.82 19.12
C TYR A 501 33.68 24.37 18.92
N PHE A 502 33.91 23.95 17.67
CA PHE A 502 34.40 22.60 17.35
C PHE A 502 35.93 22.48 17.46
N GLY A 503 36.60 23.41 18.13
CA GLY A 503 37.98 23.25 18.58
C GLY A 503 39.05 23.58 17.55
N ASN A 504 38.76 24.38 16.52
CA ASN A 504 39.78 24.89 15.61
C ASN A 504 40.86 25.67 16.39
N GLY A 505 42.13 25.35 16.14
CA GLY A 505 43.28 25.94 16.84
C GLY A 505 43.66 25.29 18.18
N LEU A 506 42.89 24.31 18.68
CA LEU A 506 43.28 23.53 19.86
C LEU A 506 44.46 22.60 19.52
N LYS A 507 45.54 22.65 20.31
CA LYS A 507 46.79 21.88 20.08
C LYS A 507 46.60 20.36 20.06
N GLN A 508 45.53 19.87 20.69
CA GLN A 508 45.14 18.47 20.78
C GLN A 508 44.63 17.94 19.43
N ASN A 509 44.05 18.79 18.59
CA ASN A 509 43.51 18.40 17.30
C ASN A 509 44.67 18.28 16.29
N ARG A 510 44.85 17.09 15.70
CA ARG A 510 45.85 16.85 14.65
C ARG A 510 45.23 16.01 13.53
N PRO A 511 45.42 16.40 12.26
CA PRO A 511 46.11 17.61 11.78
C PRO A 511 45.34 18.90 12.14
N GLN A 512 46.04 20.05 12.12
CA GLN A 512 45.39 21.36 12.31
C GLN A 512 44.69 21.78 11.02
N ALA A 513 43.41 22.14 11.12
CA ALA A 513 42.65 22.64 9.98
C ALA A 513 43.14 24.03 9.55
N THR A 514 43.14 24.27 8.25
CA THR A 514 43.35 25.61 7.67
C THR A 514 41.99 26.24 7.41
N THR A 515 41.62 27.25 8.20
CA THR A 515 40.35 27.97 8.07
C THR A 515 40.55 29.38 7.54
N GLY A 516 39.64 29.85 6.71
CA GLY A 516 39.63 31.20 6.14
C GLY A 516 38.59 32.09 6.83
N PHE A 517 37.76 32.77 6.03
CA PHE A 517 36.67 33.61 6.53
C PHE A 517 35.68 32.77 7.35
N ALA A 518 35.35 33.27 8.55
CA ALA A 518 34.33 32.72 9.43
C ALA A 518 33.59 33.88 10.09
N GLY A 519 32.47 34.31 9.53
CA GLY A 519 31.80 35.54 9.95
C GLY A 519 30.39 35.70 9.44
N GLN A 520 29.68 36.67 10.03
CA GLN A 520 28.40 37.16 9.52
C GLN A 520 28.62 38.15 8.39
N VAL A 521 27.80 38.05 7.35
CA VAL A 521 27.68 39.04 6.27
C VAL A 521 26.23 39.52 6.21
N LYS A 522 26.04 40.83 6.29
CA LYS A 522 24.71 41.47 6.39
C LYS A 522 24.40 42.38 5.20
N THR A 523 25.43 42.80 4.47
CA THR A 523 25.30 43.64 3.28
C THR A 523 25.86 42.97 2.04
N ARG A 524 25.39 43.39 0.87
CA ARG A 524 25.87 42.91 -0.44
C ARG A 524 27.39 43.04 -0.58
N ASP A 525 27.96 44.18 -0.17
CA ASP A 525 29.40 44.45 -0.22
C ASP A 525 30.21 43.52 0.71
N GLU A 526 29.72 43.26 1.91
CA GLU A 526 30.34 42.31 2.84
C GLU A 526 30.34 40.90 2.26
N PHE A 527 29.22 40.47 1.69
CA PHE A 527 29.09 39.17 1.06
C PHE A 527 30.05 39.01 -0.12
N GLU A 528 30.11 39.99 -1.03
CA GLU A 528 31.03 39.92 -2.17
C GLU A 528 32.50 39.85 -1.74
N LYS A 529 32.91 40.65 -0.74
CA LYS A 529 34.28 40.61 -0.20
C LYS A 529 34.60 39.27 0.44
N ALA A 530 33.69 38.73 1.25
CA ALA A 530 33.86 37.43 1.90
C ALA A 530 33.94 36.30 0.88
N MET A 531 33.10 36.34 -0.17
CA MET A 531 33.13 35.37 -1.26
C MET A 531 34.41 35.47 -2.09
N GLN A 532 34.87 36.68 -2.43
CA GLN A 532 36.13 36.88 -3.13
C GLN A 532 37.31 36.31 -2.34
N GLN A 533 37.36 36.55 -1.02
CA GLN A 533 38.35 35.93 -0.15
C GLN A 533 38.22 34.41 -0.18
N ALA A 534 37.00 33.88 -0.03
CA ALA A 534 36.76 32.45 -0.01
C ALA A 534 37.29 31.78 -1.29
N VAL A 535 36.96 32.34 -2.45
CA VAL A 535 37.37 31.86 -3.77
C VAL A 535 38.89 31.95 -3.99
N GLN A 536 39.55 33.01 -3.50
CA GLN A 536 41.01 33.16 -3.59
C GLN A 536 41.75 32.17 -2.68
N GLU A 537 41.22 31.88 -1.49
CA GLU A 537 41.83 30.99 -0.51
C GLU A 537 41.32 29.54 -0.68
N THR A 538 41.76 28.87 -1.75
CA THR A 538 41.26 27.55 -2.19
C THR A 538 41.55 26.38 -1.26
N GLU A 539 42.58 26.49 -0.42
CA GLU A 539 43.01 25.44 0.51
C GLU A 539 42.38 25.55 1.90
N LYS A 540 41.49 26.52 2.10
CA LYS A 540 40.90 26.82 3.41
C LYS A 540 39.41 26.47 3.46
N LEU A 541 38.97 26.03 4.64
CA LEU A 541 37.56 25.90 5.00
C LEU A 541 36.99 27.28 5.35
N HIS A 542 35.86 27.66 4.75
CA HIS A 542 35.20 28.96 5.00
C HIS A 542 33.77 28.78 5.50
N PHE A 543 33.32 29.70 6.35
CA PHE A 543 31.96 29.76 6.88
C PHE A 543 31.41 31.18 6.74
N LEU A 544 30.41 31.35 5.86
CA LEU A 544 29.71 32.61 5.67
C LEU A 544 28.30 32.47 6.24
N GLU A 545 28.01 33.16 7.34
CA GLU A 545 26.66 33.30 7.87
C GLU A 545 25.98 34.48 7.16
N VAL A 546 25.16 34.17 6.16
CA VAL A 546 24.51 35.14 5.28
C VAL A 546 23.17 35.55 5.88
N VAL A 547 23.09 36.77 6.40
CA VAL A 547 21.86 37.28 7.04
C VAL A 547 20.89 37.79 5.98
N MET A 548 19.66 37.25 5.99
CA MET A 548 18.63 37.53 5.00
C MET A 548 17.30 37.90 5.69
N PRO A 549 16.39 38.63 5.01
CA PRO A 549 15.07 38.91 5.54
C PRO A 549 14.22 37.62 5.75
N PRO A 550 13.47 37.47 6.85
CA PRO A 550 12.82 36.19 7.19
C PRO A 550 11.71 35.68 6.27
N MET A 551 11.16 36.53 5.41
CA MET A 551 10.08 36.18 4.47
C MET A 551 10.53 36.30 3.01
N ASP A 552 11.79 36.62 2.78
CA ASP A 552 12.37 36.63 1.45
C ASP A 552 12.63 35.19 0.98
N ALA A 553 12.36 34.90 -0.30
CA ALA A 553 12.50 33.57 -0.85
C ALA A 553 12.74 33.60 -2.37
N PRO A 554 13.36 32.54 -2.93
CA PRO A 554 13.53 32.42 -4.38
C PRO A 554 12.19 32.40 -5.12
N GLN A 555 12.15 33.01 -6.30
CA GLN A 555 10.95 33.05 -7.15
C GLN A 555 10.40 31.66 -7.47
N SER A 556 11.27 30.68 -7.74
CA SER A 556 10.89 29.28 -7.97
C SER A 556 10.12 28.65 -6.80
N LEU A 557 10.48 28.99 -5.55
CA LEU A 557 9.74 28.53 -4.38
C LEU A 557 8.37 29.19 -4.29
N VAL A 558 8.32 30.51 -4.49
CA VAL A 558 7.07 31.28 -4.49
C VAL A 558 6.12 30.72 -5.55
N LEU A 559 6.59 30.54 -6.80
CA LEU A 559 5.82 29.97 -7.90
C LEU A 559 5.38 28.53 -7.60
N THR A 560 6.21 27.71 -6.94
CA THR A 560 5.83 26.34 -6.57
C THR A 560 4.70 26.34 -5.54
N ILE A 561 4.77 27.22 -4.54
CA ILE A 561 3.73 27.36 -3.52
C ILE A 561 2.44 27.91 -4.14
N GLU A 562 2.55 28.92 -5.01
CA GLU A 562 1.42 29.48 -5.76
C GLU A 562 0.79 28.45 -6.69
N GLY A 563 1.59 27.73 -7.47
CA GLY A 563 1.14 26.67 -8.36
C GLY A 563 0.47 25.52 -7.61
N THR A 564 0.98 25.16 -6.43
CA THR A 564 0.35 24.17 -5.54
C THR A 564 -0.98 24.69 -4.97
N ARG A 565 -1.04 25.97 -4.58
CA ARG A 565 -2.29 26.61 -4.11
C ARG A 565 -3.31 26.70 -5.23
N GLU A 566 -2.88 27.07 -6.43
CA GLU A 566 -3.72 27.15 -7.63
C GLU A 566 -4.18 25.75 -8.04
N TYR A 567 -3.33 24.73 -8.03
CA TYR A 567 -3.72 23.34 -8.25
C TYR A 567 -4.80 22.92 -7.25
N LYS A 568 -4.60 23.16 -5.95
CA LYS A 568 -5.61 22.90 -4.90
C LYS A 568 -6.86 23.77 -5.05
N ARG A 569 -6.77 24.95 -5.67
CA ARG A 569 -7.91 25.83 -5.96
C ARG A 569 -8.66 25.36 -7.19
N ARG A 570 -7.97 24.94 -8.25
CA ARG A 570 -8.50 24.35 -9.48
C ARG A 570 -9.10 22.97 -9.24
N GLU A 571 -8.55 22.15 -8.34
CA GLU A 571 -9.24 20.93 -7.90
C GLU A 571 -10.59 21.29 -7.26
N ARG A 572 -10.62 22.29 -6.39
CA ARG A 572 -11.86 22.81 -5.78
C ARG A 572 -12.79 23.51 -6.79
N GLU A 573 -12.27 24.23 -7.77
CA GLU A 573 -13.05 24.91 -8.82
C GLU A 573 -13.51 23.94 -9.91
N VAL A 574 -12.76 22.90 -10.25
CA VAL A 574 -13.21 21.81 -11.13
C VAL A 574 -14.28 21.00 -10.40
N GLU A 575 -14.15 20.76 -9.09
CA GLU A 575 -15.26 20.28 -8.27
C GLU A 575 -16.48 21.23 -8.36
N PHE A 576 -16.28 22.56 -8.30
CA PHE A 576 -17.36 23.55 -8.38
C PHE A 576 -17.97 23.73 -9.80
N ILE A 577 -17.16 23.64 -10.85
CA ILE A 577 -17.53 23.72 -12.27
C ILE A 577 -18.18 22.41 -12.71
N LEU A 578 -17.74 21.25 -12.22
CA LEU A 578 -18.46 19.98 -12.44
C LEU A 578 -19.83 20.00 -11.76
N VAL A 579 -19.96 20.68 -10.62
CA VAL A 579 -21.26 20.98 -9.99
C VAL A 579 -22.08 21.96 -10.85
N GLN A 580 -21.50 23.04 -11.39
CA GLN A 580 -22.23 24.00 -12.26
C GLN A 580 -22.56 23.49 -13.67
N ILE A 581 -21.70 22.68 -14.29
CA ILE A 581 -21.93 22.03 -15.59
C ILE A 581 -23.04 21.00 -15.43
N LYS A 582 -23.13 20.26 -14.31
CA LYS A 582 -24.30 19.45 -14.00
C LYS A 582 -25.58 20.31 -13.91
N THR A 583 -25.52 21.53 -13.40
CA THR A 583 -26.67 22.45 -13.35
C THR A 583 -27.07 23.03 -14.72
N TYR A 584 -26.10 23.36 -15.60
CA TYR A 584 -26.38 23.89 -16.94
C TYR A 584 -26.74 22.81 -17.98
N PHE A 585 -26.21 21.60 -17.85
CA PHE A 585 -26.58 20.47 -18.73
C PHE A 585 -28.02 20.00 -18.46
N ILE A 586 -28.54 20.19 -17.24
CA ILE A 586 -29.96 19.99 -16.89
C ILE A 586 -30.86 21.02 -17.60
N PHE A 587 -30.38 22.21 -17.95
CA PHE A 587 -31.18 23.23 -18.64
C PHE A 587 -31.18 23.11 -20.17
N SER A 588 -30.09 22.63 -20.79
CA SER A 588 -29.99 22.53 -22.26
C SER A 588 -30.50 21.21 -22.85
N VAL A 589 -30.67 20.15 -22.04
CA VAL A 589 -31.16 18.83 -22.51
C VAL A 589 -32.71 18.74 -22.53
N VAL A 590 -33.42 19.77 -22.06
CA VAL A 590 -34.90 19.84 -22.15
C VAL A 590 -35.39 20.33 -23.53
N ILE A 591 -34.52 20.85 -24.40
CA ILE A 591 -34.91 21.39 -25.71
C ILE A 591 -33.93 20.91 -26.80
N LEU A 592 -34.07 19.65 -27.23
CA LEU A 592 -33.80 19.14 -28.61
C LEU A 592 -33.69 17.61 -28.56
N HIS A 593 -34.83 16.93 -28.69
CA HIS A 593 -34.90 15.53 -29.12
C HIS A 593 -36.00 15.39 -30.17
N ARG A 594 -35.64 15.44 -31.46
CA ARG A 594 -36.43 14.79 -32.52
C ARG A 594 -35.54 14.26 -33.65
N HIS A 595 -35.64 12.93 -33.80
CA HIS A 595 -35.47 12.10 -34.99
C HIS A 595 -34.05 11.80 -35.49
N PHE A 596 -33.65 10.51 -35.39
CA PHE A 596 -33.42 9.59 -36.53
C PHE A 596 -33.21 8.14 -35.99
N PRO A 597 -33.82 7.10 -36.59
CA PRO A 597 -33.54 5.69 -36.29
C PRO A 597 -32.57 5.09 -37.32
N LEU A 598 -31.91 3.97 -37.00
CA LEU A 598 -31.27 2.93 -37.86
C LEU A 598 -29.99 2.42 -37.17
N GLN A 599 -29.57 1.16 -37.18
CA GLN A 599 -30.14 -0.14 -37.54
C GLN A 599 -29.11 -1.17 -37.04
N ILE A 600 -29.58 -2.33 -36.58
CA ILE A 600 -28.74 -3.46 -36.16
C ILE A 600 -28.09 -4.09 -37.41
N MET A 601 -26.79 -4.35 -37.36
CA MET A 601 -26.15 -5.39 -38.19
C MET A 601 -25.21 -6.24 -37.32
N THR A 602 -25.63 -7.47 -37.11
CA THR A 602 -24.82 -8.63 -36.76
C THR A 602 -24.11 -9.17 -38.00
N GLU A 603 -22.84 -9.54 -37.90
CA GLU A 603 -22.34 -10.84 -38.39
C GLU A 603 -20.86 -11.07 -38.04
N ASN A 604 -20.59 -12.32 -37.67
CA ASN A 604 -19.32 -12.90 -37.26
C ASN A 604 -18.35 -13.11 -38.43
N GLN A 605 -17.04 -13.14 -38.14
CA GLN A 605 -16.07 -14.15 -38.60
C GLN A 605 -14.72 -13.92 -37.87
N CYS A 606 -14.42 -14.71 -36.84
CA CYS A 606 -13.58 -15.92 -36.90
C CYS A 606 -12.10 -15.64 -37.24
N CYS A 607 -11.29 -15.47 -36.18
CA CYS A 607 -9.90 -15.95 -36.16
C CYS A 607 -9.78 -16.91 -34.98
N GLU A 608 -9.82 -18.21 -35.29
CA GLU A 608 -9.55 -19.31 -34.37
C GLU A 608 -8.11 -19.18 -33.83
N LYS A 609 -7.99 -19.01 -32.51
CA LYS A 609 -6.79 -19.42 -31.76
C LYS A 609 -7.18 -20.68 -31.01
N SER A 610 -6.34 -21.70 -31.16
CA SER A 610 -6.47 -23.03 -30.57
C SER A 610 -6.95 -22.99 -29.11
N GLU A 611 -8.15 -23.48 -28.87
CA GLU A 611 -8.66 -23.77 -27.52
C GLU A 611 -7.84 -24.93 -26.95
N SER A 612 -7.00 -24.65 -25.96
CA SER A 612 -6.74 -25.65 -24.94
C SER A 612 -7.99 -25.74 -24.07
N ASP A 613 -8.44 -26.95 -23.75
CA ASP A 613 -9.57 -27.28 -22.86
C ASP A 613 -9.29 -26.87 -21.38
N ALA A 614 -8.81 -25.65 -21.16
CA ALA A 614 -8.51 -25.11 -19.84
C ALA A 614 -9.75 -24.44 -19.24
N TRP A 615 -10.02 -24.74 -17.97
CA TRP A 615 -11.03 -24.11 -17.14
C TRP A 615 -10.86 -22.57 -17.14
N ASN A 616 -11.88 -21.81 -17.54
CA ASN A 616 -11.83 -20.35 -17.64
C ASN A 616 -12.84 -19.70 -16.68
N ASN A 617 -12.37 -19.24 -15.52
CA ASN A 617 -13.19 -18.61 -14.47
C ASN A 617 -13.78 -17.26 -14.84
N TYR A 618 -13.45 -16.69 -16.00
CA TYR A 618 -13.93 -15.36 -16.39
C TYR A 618 -15.44 -15.22 -16.22
N ASN A 619 -16.22 -16.23 -16.64
CA ASN A 619 -17.68 -16.20 -16.57
C ASN A 619 -18.24 -16.29 -15.14
N LEU A 620 -17.48 -16.83 -14.18
CA LEU A 620 -17.86 -16.89 -12.76
C LEU A 620 -17.93 -15.50 -12.12
N PHE A 621 -17.18 -14.54 -12.68
CA PHE A 621 -17.09 -13.17 -12.19
C PHE A 621 -17.62 -12.18 -13.23
N THR A 622 -18.81 -12.45 -13.79
CA THR A 622 -19.52 -11.55 -14.73
C THR A 622 -20.82 -10.99 -14.16
N THR A 623 -21.19 -9.78 -14.58
CA THR A 623 -22.36 -9.08 -14.06
C THR A 623 -23.68 -9.68 -14.58
N THR A 624 -24.59 -10.04 -13.66
CA THR A 624 -25.92 -10.57 -13.97
C THR A 624 -26.92 -9.51 -14.43
N THR A 625 -28.05 -9.98 -14.96
CA THR A 625 -29.23 -9.19 -15.33
C THR A 625 -30.39 -9.53 -14.42
N GLU A 626 -31.29 -8.57 -14.17
CA GLU A 626 -32.45 -8.78 -13.29
C GLU A 626 -33.55 -9.63 -13.94
N CYS A 627 -34.28 -10.36 -13.09
CA CYS A 627 -35.55 -11.02 -13.41
C CYS A 627 -36.59 -10.57 -12.37
N THR A 628 -37.09 -9.35 -12.53
CA THR A 628 -38.02 -8.71 -11.59
C THR A 628 -39.44 -9.25 -11.69
N GLU A 629 -39.82 -9.92 -12.76
CA GLU A 629 -41.08 -10.66 -12.82
C GLU A 629 -40.86 -12.08 -12.29
N GLU A 630 -41.76 -12.55 -11.42
CA GLU A 630 -41.71 -13.93 -10.92
C GLU A 630 -42.09 -14.89 -12.06
N LYS A 631 -41.13 -15.75 -12.45
CA LYS A 631 -41.29 -16.69 -13.57
C LYS A 631 -41.33 -18.12 -13.05
N THR A 632 -42.28 -18.90 -13.56
CA THR A 632 -42.23 -20.36 -13.37
C THR A 632 -41.07 -20.90 -14.20
N ILE A 633 -40.16 -21.63 -13.55
CA ILE A 633 -39.03 -22.27 -14.21
C ILE A 633 -39.33 -23.74 -14.42
N GLU A 634 -39.16 -24.19 -15.66
CA GLU A 634 -39.30 -25.61 -15.98
C GLU A 634 -38.09 -26.39 -15.47
N PHE A 635 -38.34 -27.52 -14.82
CA PHE A 635 -37.30 -28.40 -14.32
C PHE A 635 -37.37 -29.79 -14.94
N GLN A 636 -36.21 -30.40 -15.11
CA GLN A 636 -36.05 -31.80 -15.46
C GLN A 636 -36.01 -32.60 -14.16
N GLY A 637 -36.69 -33.75 -14.11
CA GLY A 637 -36.80 -34.57 -12.89
C GLY A 637 -38.06 -34.29 -12.08
N LYS A 638 -38.03 -34.62 -10.78
CA LYS A 638 -39.14 -34.42 -9.84
C LYS A 638 -38.61 -33.89 -8.51
N ILE A 639 -39.18 -32.81 -8.02
CA ILE A 639 -38.93 -32.36 -6.64
C ILE A 639 -39.78 -33.17 -5.67
N PRO A 640 -39.37 -33.37 -4.41
CA PRO A 640 -40.20 -34.09 -3.44
C PRO A 640 -41.55 -33.39 -3.20
N GLU A 641 -42.63 -34.16 -3.06
CA GLU A 641 -43.97 -33.60 -2.83
C GLU A 641 -44.07 -32.78 -1.53
N TRP A 642 -43.23 -33.07 -0.55
CA TRP A 642 -43.17 -32.34 0.71
C TRP A 642 -42.38 -31.02 0.63
N LEU A 643 -41.58 -30.81 -0.41
CA LEU A 643 -40.72 -29.63 -0.53
C LEU A 643 -41.56 -28.39 -0.85
N LYS A 644 -41.85 -27.60 0.19
CA LYS A 644 -42.64 -26.37 0.10
C LYS A 644 -42.03 -25.29 0.95
N GLY A 645 -41.81 -24.12 0.37
CA GLY A 645 -41.15 -23.00 1.06
C GLY A 645 -40.43 -22.08 0.09
N ASN A 646 -39.65 -21.15 0.64
CA ASN A 646 -38.89 -20.18 -0.13
C ASN A 646 -37.40 -20.30 0.19
N LEU A 647 -36.57 -20.46 -0.84
CA LEU A 647 -35.13 -20.27 -0.75
C LEU A 647 -34.79 -18.83 -1.11
N TYR A 648 -34.14 -18.12 -0.19
CA TYR A 648 -33.53 -16.83 -0.47
C TYR A 648 -32.01 -16.98 -0.52
N ARG A 649 -31.37 -16.40 -1.54
CA ARG A 649 -29.90 -16.34 -1.65
C ARG A 649 -29.44 -14.91 -1.85
N ASN A 650 -28.23 -14.62 -1.41
CA ASN A 650 -27.55 -13.35 -1.59
C ASN A 650 -26.19 -13.56 -2.29
N GLY A 651 -25.41 -12.50 -2.45
CA GLY A 651 -24.08 -12.50 -3.03
C GLY A 651 -23.88 -11.40 -4.07
N PRO A 652 -22.66 -11.23 -4.57
CA PRO A 652 -22.33 -10.22 -5.57
C PRO A 652 -22.96 -10.59 -6.92
N GLY A 653 -23.86 -9.74 -7.43
CA GLY A 653 -24.46 -9.91 -8.75
C GLY A 653 -23.83 -9.06 -9.84
N SER A 654 -23.01 -8.07 -9.49
CA SER A 654 -22.31 -7.22 -10.46
C SER A 654 -20.86 -7.05 -10.09
N TYR A 655 -19.97 -7.09 -11.07
CA TYR A 655 -18.54 -6.84 -10.90
C TYR A 655 -18.08 -5.57 -11.63
N GLU A 656 -19.01 -4.86 -12.27
CA GLU A 656 -18.83 -3.54 -12.88
C GLU A 656 -20.09 -2.69 -12.67
N ILE A 657 -19.95 -1.37 -12.73
CA ILE A 657 -21.08 -0.44 -12.65
C ILE A 657 -21.59 -0.17 -14.07
N ASN A 658 -22.90 -0.32 -14.29
CA ASN A 658 -23.54 -0.14 -15.60
C ASN A 658 -22.89 -0.99 -16.73
N ASN A 659 -22.32 -2.15 -16.39
CA ASN A 659 -21.55 -2.99 -17.31
C ASN A 659 -20.37 -2.28 -18.00
N ASP A 660 -19.81 -1.24 -17.39
CA ASP A 660 -18.64 -0.52 -17.89
C ASP A 660 -17.36 -1.10 -17.27
N ALA A 661 -16.52 -1.72 -18.11
CA ALA A 661 -15.24 -2.30 -17.71
C ALA A 661 -14.29 -1.30 -17.03
N ALA A 662 -14.44 0.01 -17.29
CA ALA A 662 -13.66 1.06 -16.62
C ALA A 662 -14.05 1.27 -15.14
N THR A 663 -15.14 0.64 -14.68
CA THR A 663 -15.71 0.76 -13.33
C THR A 663 -15.77 -0.58 -12.60
N THR A 664 -14.81 -1.45 -12.91
CA THR A 664 -14.68 -2.78 -12.31
C THR A 664 -14.37 -2.69 -10.80
N PHE A 665 -15.02 -3.53 -10.00
CA PHE A 665 -14.66 -3.69 -8.58
C PHE A 665 -13.34 -4.44 -8.44
N ASN A 666 -12.60 -4.20 -7.37
CA ASN A 666 -11.28 -4.79 -7.13
C ASN A 666 -11.34 -6.13 -6.38
N HIS A 667 -12.39 -6.38 -5.59
CA HIS A 667 -12.49 -7.54 -4.70
C HIS A 667 -13.82 -8.28 -4.86
N LEU A 668 -13.83 -9.60 -4.71
CA LEU A 668 -15.02 -10.47 -4.87
C LEU A 668 -16.22 -10.00 -4.02
N PHE A 669 -15.95 -9.47 -2.83
CA PHE A 669 -16.96 -9.02 -1.86
C PHE A 669 -17.57 -7.63 -2.14
N ASP A 670 -17.09 -6.89 -3.15
CA ASP A 670 -17.52 -5.50 -3.38
C ASP A 670 -18.66 -5.35 -4.40
N GLY A 671 -19.04 -6.45 -5.05
CA GLY A 671 -20.08 -6.44 -6.08
C GLY A 671 -21.48 -6.21 -5.52
N PHE A 672 -22.32 -5.44 -6.23
CA PHE A 672 -23.65 -5.11 -5.73
C PHE A 672 -24.50 -6.33 -5.41
N ALA A 673 -25.15 -6.28 -4.26
CA ALA A 673 -26.00 -7.34 -3.72
C ALA A 673 -27.12 -7.74 -4.68
N TYR A 674 -27.22 -9.03 -4.97
CA TYR A 674 -28.26 -9.60 -5.82
C TYR A 674 -29.03 -10.71 -5.10
N ILE A 675 -30.30 -10.45 -4.84
CA ILE A 675 -31.16 -11.37 -4.09
C ILE A 675 -31.89 -12.27 -5.07
N GLN A 676 -31.86 -13.57 -4.77
CA GLN A 676 -32.56 -14.60 -5.52
C GLN A 676 -33.64 -15.21 -4.63
N LYS A 677 -34.86 -15.35 -5.14
CA LYS A 677 -35.97 -16.06 -4.49
C LYS A 677 -36.39 -17.24 -5.36
N TYR A 678 -36.48 -18.41 -4.73
CA TYR A 678 -37.05 -19.61 -5.32
C TYR A 678 -38.23 -20.08 -4.47
N SER A 679 -39.44 -20.04 -5.02
CA SER A 679 -40.65 -20.52 -4.35
C SER A 679 -40.96 -21.94 -4.81
N PHE A 680 -40.88 -22.90 -3.89
CA PHE A 680 -41.13 -24.30 -4.14
C PHE A 680 -42.57 -24.68 -3.77
N ASP A 681 -43.22 -25.40 -4.68
CA ASP A 681 -44.49 -26.07 -4.47
C ASP A 681 -44.38 -27.51 -4.98
N GLY A 682 -43.90 -28.39 -4.09
CA GLY A 682 -43.74 -29.82 -4.35
C GLY A 682 -45.00 -30.53 -4.86
N PRO A 683 -46.18 -30.35 -4.24
CA PRO A 683 -47.40 -31.04 -4.70
C PRO A 683 -47.80 -30.67 -6.12
N SER A 684 -47.64 -29.42 -6.53
CA SER A 684 -47.90 -28.97 -7.89
C SER A 684 -46.70 -29.10 -8.83
N GLN A 685 -45.56 -29.63 -8.35
CA GLN A 685 -44.31 -29.74 -9.11
C GLN A 685 -43.95 -28.41 -9.79
N THR A 686 -44.01 -27.31 -9.04
CA THR A 686 -43.78 -25.96 -9.56
C THR A 686 -42.68 -25.27 -8.76
N VAL A 687 -41.73 -24.65 -9.47
CA VAL A 687 -40.75 -23.73 -8.88
C VAL A 687 -40.86 -22.39 -9.58
N ARG A 688 -40.96 -21.31 -8.81
CA ARG A 688 -40.93 -19.94 -9.33
C ARG A 688 -39.66 -19.22 -8.91
N PHE A 689 -39.10 -18.45 -9.84
CA PHE A 689 -37.86 -17.71 -9.65
C PHE A 689 -38.08 -16.21 -9.82
N ARG A 690 -37.42 -15.43 -8.96
CA ARG A 690 -37.26 -13.98 -9.06
C ARG A 690 -35.84 -13.61 -8.66
N GLY A 691 -35.24 -12.64 -9.34
CA GLY A 691 -33.91 -12.14 -9.00
C GLY A 691 -33.81 -10.64 -9.24
N SER A 692 -33.29 -9.90 -8.26
CA SER A 692 -33.17 -8.44 -8.35
C SER A 692 -31.94 -7.95 -7.58
N PHE A 693 -31.31 -6.88 -8.07
CA PHE A 693 -30.36 -6.13 -7.26
C PHE A 693 -31.10 -5.48 -6.10
N VAL A 694 -30.46 -5.42 -4.93
CA VAL A 694 -30.93 -4.59 -3.84
C VAL A 694 -30.77 -3.14 -4.26
N LYS A 695 -31.88 -2.43 -4.50
CA LYS A 695 -31.88 -1.01 -4.88
C LYS A 695 -31.54 -0.11 -3.69
N SER A 696 -30.39 -0.37 -3.07
CA SER A 696 -29.83 0.37 -1.95
C SER A 696 -29.44 1.79 -2.37
N ARG A 697 -29.10 2.66 -1.40
CA ARG A 697 -28.57 3.99 -1.71
C ARG A 697 -27.28 3.86 -2.53
N THR A 698 -26.37 2.98 -2.13
CA THR A 698 -25.11 2.74 -2.80
C THR A 698 -25.31 2.24 -4.22
N TYR A 699 -26.23 1.31 -4.46
CA TYR A 699 -26.58 0.86 -5.80
C TYR A 699 -27.14 2.01 -6.65
N ASN A 700 -28.18 2.70 -6.17
CA ASN A 700 -28.89 3.73 -6.94
C ASN A 700 -28.00 4.93 -7.25
N GLU A 701 -27.21 5.40 -6.28
CA GLU A 701 -26.30 6.53 -6.49
C GLU A 701 -25.15 6.16 -7.42
N SER A 702 -24.58 4.96 -7.28
CA SER A 702 -23.46 4.53 -8.10
C SER A 702 -23.86 4.27 -9.55
N THR A 703 -24.97 3.57 -9.78
CA THR A 703 -25.52 3.33 -11.13
C THR A 703 -25.96 4.62 -11.80
N LYS A 704 -26.64 5.53 -11.08
CA LYS A 704 -27.04 6.84 -11.60
C LYS A 704 -25.86 7.71 -12.03
N ASN A 705 -24.74 7.64 -11.31
CA ASN A 705 -23.55 8.45 -11.61
C ASN A 705 -22.54 7.73 -12.52
N GLY A 706 -22.72 6.44 -12.80
CA GLY A 706 -21.80 5.64 -13.61
C GLY A 706 -20.41 5.48 -12.99
N GLN A 707 -20.31 5.54 -11.66
CA GLN A 707 -19.07 5.33 -10.90
C GLN A 707 -19.43 4.98 -9.45
N LEU A 708 -18.51 4.31 -8.73
CA LEU A 708 -18.75 3.97 -7.34
C LEU A 708 -18.87 5.26 -6.51
N MET A 709 -19.90 5.37 -5.67
CA MET A 709 -20.14 6.58 -4.86
C MET A 709 -19.81 6.39 -3.37
N MET A 710 -19.82 5.15 -2.86
CA MET A 710 -19.44 4.82 -1.49
C MET A 710 -18.33 3.78 -1.47
N ARG A 711 -17.47 3.84 -0.46
CA ARG A 711 -16.35 2.89 -0.28
C ARG A 711 -16.87 1.50 0.09
N GLN A 712 -16.35 0.49 -0.60
CA GLN A 712 -16.61 -0.93 -0.33
C GLN A 712 -15.40 -1.55 0.42
N PHE A 713 -15.43 -2.85 0.69
CA PHE A 713 -14.40 -3.57 1.44
C PHE A 713 -13.01 -3.48 0.77
N GLY A 714 -12.93 -3.73 -0.54
CA GLY A 714 -11.69 -3.73 -1.33
C GLY A 714 -11.61 -2.68 -2.45
N THR A 715 -12.68 -1.89 -2.67
CA THR A 715 -12.79 -0.93 -3.78
C THR A 715 -13.11 0.48 -3.26
N ASP A 716 -12.28 1.45 -3.62
CA ASP A 716 -12.42 2.86 -3.18
C ASP A 716 -12.96 3.76 -4.30
N PRO A 717 -14.07 4.50 -4.10
CA PRO A 717 -14.57 5.49 -5.05
C PRO A 717 -13.60 6.68 -5.14
N CYS A 718 -12.71 6.70 -6.13
CA CYS A 718 -11.70 7.76 -6.20
C CYS A 718 -12.16 9.02 -6.97
N LYS A 719 -12.32 10.15 -6.26
CA LYS A 719 -11.83 11.48 -6.68
C LYS A 719 -11.29 12.28 -5.47
N SER A 720 -10.15 12.94 -5.69
CA SER A 720 -9.38 13.89 -4.83
C SER A 720 -9.02 13.43 -3.39
N ILE A 721 -7.79 13.77 -2.95
CA ILE A 721 -7.28 13.50 -1.59
C ILE A 721 -8.18 14.12 -0.51
N PHE A 722 -8.88 15.21 -0.84
CA PHE A 722 -9.77 15.91 0.10
C PHE A 722 -11.14 15.23 0.27
N GLY A 723 -11.67 14.58 -0.79
CA GLY A 723 -12.83 13.69 -0.67
C GLY A 723 -12.54 12.47 0.20
N ARG A 724 -11.30 11.94 0.10
CA ARG A 724 -10.79 10.84 0.94
C ARG A 724 -10.66 11.26 2.42
N PHE A 725 -10.25 12.50 2.69
CA PHE A 725 -10.16 13.04 4.06
C PHE A 725 -11.53 13.24 4.73
N GLN A 726 -12.57 13.62 3.96
CA GLN A 726 -13.94 13.72 4.48
C GLN A 726 -14.59 12.35 4.77
N SER A 727 -14.22 11.30 4.03
CA SER A 727 -14.68 9.93 4.31
C SER A 727 -14.07 9.29 5.57
N PHE A 728 -13.14 9.99 6.24
CA PHE A 728 -12.33 9.44 7.33
C PHE A 728 -12.89 9.61 8.75
N PHE A 729 -14.15 10.02 8.88
CA PHE A 729 -14.86 10.00 10.15
C PHE A 729 -16.09 9.09 10.09
N TYR A 730 -15.92 7.77 10.19
CA TYR A 730 -17.03 6.94 10.68
C TYR A 730 -17.16 7.07 12.19
N GLY A 731 -17.83 8.15 12.55
CA GLY A 731 -18.24 8.53 13.90
C GLY A 731 -18.97 9.88 13.93
N LYS A 732 -19.23 10.51 12.77
CA LYS A 732 -20.02 11.75 12.70
C LYS A 732 -21.06 11.83 11.57
N ASP A 733 -20.96 11.08 10.46
CA ASP A 733 -22.01 11.08 9.43
C ASP A 733 -22.28 9.66 8.83
N PRO A 734 -23.44 9.03 9.09
CA PRO A 734 -23.84 7.76 8.49
C PRO A 734 -24.22 7.88 7.00
N ALA A 735 -24.25 9.09 6.44
CA ALA A 735 -24.53 9.33 5.02
C ALA A 735 -23.46 8.79 4.07
N THR A 736 -22.23 8.54 4.53
CA THR A 736 -21.14 8.08 3.65
C THR A 736 -20.99 6.56 3.57
N ALA A 737 -21.55 5.79 4.53
CA ALA A 737 -21.34 4.34 4.64
C ALA A 737 -22.01 3.58 3.48
N THR A 738 -21.37 2.52 2.99
CA THR A 738 -22.01 1.61 2.03
C THR A 738 -23.19 0.92 2.68
N ASP A 739 -24.31 0.85 1.98
CA ASP A 739 -25.49 0.04 2.34
C ASP A 739 -25.71 -1.10 1.35
N ASP A 740 -24.65 -1.48 0.66
CA ASP A 740 -24.61 -2.65 -0.19
C ASP A 740 -24.58 -3.91 0.66
N THR A 741 -25.76 -4.54 0.79
CA THR A 741 -25.99 -5.68 1.68
C THR A 741 -25.70 -7.00 0.97
N GLY A 742 -24.47 -7.16 0.46
CA GLY A 742 -24.05 -8.32 -0.34
C GLY A 742 -23.63 -9.55 0.46
N VAL A 743 -23.80 -9.54 1.78
CA VAL A 743 -23.20 -10.54 2.68
C VAL A 743 -24.17 -11.67 3.03
N THR A 744 -25.36 -11.41 3.58
CA THR A 744 -26.32 -12.49 3.91
C THR A 744 -27.76 -12.04 3.72
N VAL A 745 -28.69 -12.99 3.66
CA VAL A 745 -30.13 -12.75 3.70
C VAL A 745 -30.80 -13.71 4.68
N GLN A 746 -31.52 -13.16 5.67
CA GLN A 746 -32.11 -13.94 6.76
C GLN A 746 -33.45 -13.36 7.24
N MET A 747 -34.29 -14.20 7.84
CA MET A 747 -35.51 -13.78 8.54
C MET A 747 -35.19 -13.42 9.99
N VAL A 748 -35.54 -12.20 10.43
CA VAL A 748 -35.41 -11.76 11.83
C VAL A 748 -36.73 -11.12 12.26
N GLN A 749 -37.38 -11.67 13.29
CA GLN A 749 -38.73 -11.26 13.73
C GLN A 749 -39.73 -11.14 12.55
N ASN A 750 -39.77 -12.17 11.70
CA ASN A 750 -40.66 -12.28 10.53
C ASN A 750 -40.46 -11.22 9.43
N GLU A 751 -39.34 -10.50 9.41
CA GLU A 751 -38.96 -9.63 8.30
C GLU A 751 -37.74 -10.21 7.57
N LEU A 752 -37.70 -10.06 6.24
CA LEU A 752 -36.59 -10.48 5.40
C LEU A 752 -35.52 -9.39 5.40
N LEU A 753 -34.34 -9.68 5.94
CA LEU A 753 -33.23 -8.73 6.06
C LEU A 753 -32.05 -9.17 5.21
N ALA A 754 -31.56 -8.27 4.37
CA ALA A 754 -30.24 -8.37 3.76
C ALA A 754 -29.24 -7.56 4.60
N LEU A 755 -28.09 -8.16 4.94
CA LEU A 755 -27.13 -7.60 5.89
C LEU A 755 -25.73 -7.39 5.28
N THR A 756 -24.92 -6.57 5.97
CA THR A 756 -23.48 -6.37 5.75
C THR A 756 -22.70 -6.69 7.03
N GLU A 757 -21.36 -6.73 6.96
CA GLU A 757 -20.44 -6.88 8.11
C GLU A 757 -20.25 -5.60 8.92
N ILE A 758 -20.95 -4.52 8.56
CA ILE A 758 -21.12 -3.31 9.36
C ILE A 758 -22.58 -3.22 9.84
N PRO A 759 -22.91 -2.43 10.88
CA PRO A 759 -24.24 -2.40 11.51
C PRO A 759 -25.33 -1.71 10.65
N VAL A 760 -25.50 -2.18 9.42
CA VAL A 760 -26.35 -1.64 8.36
C VAL A 760 -27.06 -2.81 7.68
N GLY A 761 -28.35 -2.66 7.38
CA GLY A 761 -29.12 -3.67 6.67
C GLY A 761 -30.31 -3.07 5.92
N ASN A 762 -30.83 -3.84 4.96
CA ASN A 762 -32.03 -3.50 4.20
C ASN A 762 -33.14 -4.50 4.55
N VAL A 763 -34.31 -4.00 4.98
CA VAL A 763 -35.52 -4.83 5.07
C VAL A 763 -36.11 -4.90 3.67
N LEU A 764 -36.31 -6.12 3.18
CA LEU A 764 -36.79 -6.39 1.84
C LEU A 764 -38.25 -6.82 1.88
N ASP A 765 -39.00 -6.42 0.85
CA ASP A 765 -40.31 -7.00 0.59
C ASP A 765 -40.10 -8.42 0.05
N PRO A 766 -40.67 -9.47 0.67
CA PRO A 766 -40.46 -10.84 0.21
C PRO A 766 -41.07 -11.13 -1.17
N ASP A 767 -42.02 -10.33 -1.66
CA ASP A 767 -42.66 -10.53 -2.95
C ASP A 767 -41.96 -9.75 -4.06
N THR A 768 -41.51 -8.52 -3.78
CA THR A 768 -40.82 -7.69 -4.80
C THR A 768 -39.29 -7.80 -4.75
N LEU A 769 -38.73 -8.18 -3.60
CA LEU A 769 -37.31 -8.10 -3.23
C LEU A 769 -36.75 -6.67 -3.15
N GLU A 770 -37.61 -5.66 -3.24
CA GLU A 770 -37.21 -4.26 -3.11
C GLU A 770 -37.09 -3.85 -1.63
N PRO A 771 -36.17 -2.93 -1.29
CA PRO A 771 -36.12 -2.36 0.05
C PRO A 771 -37.44 -1.64 0.40
N VAL A 772 -38.04 -1.98 1.54
CA VAL A 772 -39.33 -1.38 1.98
C VAL A 772 -39.17 -0.03 2.68
N GLY A 773 -37.96 0.54 2.74
CA GLY A 773 -37.64 1.81 3.41
C GLY A 773 -36.13 2.06 3.47
N PRO A 774 -35.66 3.21 3.99
CA PRO A 774 -34.25 3.47 4.16
C PRO A 774 -33.64 2.55 5.22
N LEU A 775 -32.32 2.34 5.11
CA LEU A 775 -31.41 1.62 6.03
C LEU A 775 -31.95 1.33 7.44
N VAL A 776 -31.90 0.06 7.83
CA VAL A 776 -32.06 -0.37 9.22
C VAL A 776 -30.69 -0.54 9.87
N THR A 777 -30.42 0.23 10.91
CA THR A 777 -29.29 -0.03 11.81
C THR A 777 -29.72 -1.10 12.79
N LEU A 778 -29.14 -2.29 12.69
CA LEU A 778 -29.43 -3.33 13.65
C LEU A 778 -29.04 -2.88 15.07
N PRO A 779 -29.77 -3.30 16.12
CA PRO A 779 -29.45 -2.94 17.51
C PRO A 779 -28.05 -3.41 17.95
N PHE A 780 -27.43 -4.32 17.19
CA PHE A 780 -26.09 -4.86 17.40
C PHE A 780 -24.95 -3.83 17.33
N GLY A 781 -25.12 -2.61 16.78
CA GLY A 781 -23.96 -1.73 16.55
C GLY A 781 -24.21 -0.25 16.35
N GLN A 782 -25.21 0.35 17.02
CA GLN A 782 -25.45 1.79 16.84
C GLN A 782 -24.22 2.65 17.18
N PRO A 783 -23.72 3.48 16.24
CA PRO A 783 -22.56 4.33 16.48
C PRO A 783 -22.89 5.39 17.55
N LYS A 784 -22.10 5.43 18.62
CA LYS A 784 -22.02 6.60 19.50
C LYS A 784 -21.00 7.61 18.95
N GLU A 785 -21.05 8.88 19.35
CA GLU A 785 -20.06 9.92 18.98
C GLU A 785 -18.59 9.56 19.26
N SER A 786 -18.34 8.55 20.12
CA SER A 786 -17.01 8.03 20.46
C SER A 786 -16.59 6.78 19.69
N THR A 787 -17.44 6.26 18.79
CA THR A 787 -17.17 5.05 17.98
C THR A 787 -16.19 5.41 16.86
N ILE A 788 -15.12 4.64 16.74
CA ILE A 788 -14.08 4.77 15.71
C ILE A 788 -14.31 3.74 14.59
N MET A 789 -14.68 2.51 14.95
CA MET A 789 -15.03 1.43 14.02
C MET A 789 -15.99 0.46 14.71
N SER A 790 -16.90 -0.16 13.96
CA SER A 790 -17.74 -1.27 14.41
C SER A 790 -17.92 -2.27 13.27
N THR A 791 -17.71 -3.55 13.55
CA THR A 791 -18.12 -4.66 12.67
C THR A 791 -19.24 -5.44 13.36
N THR A 792 -20.15 -6.03 12.58
CA THR A 792 -21.24 -6.89 13.07
C THR A 792 -21.16 -8.26 12.42
N THR A 793 -21.76 -9.26 13.07
CA THR A 793 -21.84 -10.59 12.47
C THR A 793 -22.62 -10.59 11.16
N ALA A 794 -22.05 -11.29 10.17
CA ALA A 794 -22.72 -11.64 8.93
C ALA A 794 -23.72 -12.78 9.10
N HIS A 795 -23.60 -13.59 10.16
CA HIS A 795 -24.42 -14.77 10.39
C HIS A 795 -25.06 -14.71 11.77
N VAL A 796 -26.26 -14.15 11.86
CA VAL A 796 -27.04 -14.24 13.10
C VAL A 796 -27.46 -15.68 13.36
N MET A 797 -27.49 -16.08 14.62
CA MET A 797 -27.80 -17.44 15.04
C MET A 797 -29.21 -17.51 15.60
N TYR A 798 -30.04 -18.45 15.16
CA TYR A 798 -31.35 -18.69 15.75
C TYR A 798 -31.28 -19.82 16.78
N ASP A 799 -31.60 -19.50 18.03
CA ASP A 799 -31.81 -20.46 19.11
C ASP A 799 -33.29 -20.89 19.10
N ALA A 800 -33.54 -22.08 18.56
CA ALA A 800 -34.88 -22.68 18.51
C ALA A 800 -35.44 -23.07 19.89
N LYS A 801 -34.59 -23.35 20.89
CA LYS A 801 -35.01 -23.71 22.26
C LYS A 801 -35.62 -22.49 22.95
N ARG A 802 -34.99 -21.34 22.77
CA ARG A 802 -35.40 -20.08 23.41
C ARG A 802 -36.20 -19.14 22.48
N LYS A 803 -36.39 -19.54 21.22
CA LYS A 803 -37.06 -18.75 20.18
C LYS A 803 -36.49 -17.34 20.08
N MET A 804 -35.17 -17.25 19.89
CA MET A 804 -34.49 -15.97 19.78
C MET A 804 -33.36 -15.99 18.75
N THR A 805 -33.11 -14.85 18.14
CA THR A 805 -31.96 -14.59 17.28
C THR A 805 -30.85 -13.93 18.10
N VAL A 806 -29.63 -14.43 17.97
CA VAL A 806 -28.44 -13.94 18.67
C VAL A 806 -27.46 -13.38 17.64
N GLY A 807 -26.93 -12.20 17.91
CA GLY A 807 -25.92 -11.54 17.08
C GLY A 807 -24.88 -10.82 17.93
N TYR A 808 -23.81 -10.38 17.29
CA TYR A 808 -22.71 -9.70 17.98
C TYR A 808 -22.09 -8.57 17.14
N SER A 809 -21.32 -7.70 17.80
CA SER A 809 -20.55 -6.63 17.19
C SER A 809 -19.22 -6.38 17.91
N SER A 810 -18.14 -6.29 17.14
CA SER A 810 -16.81 -5.89 17.62
C SER A 810 -16.63 -4.39 17.36
N ARG A 811 -16.27 -3.63 18.40
CA ARG A 811 -16.27 -2.16 18.37
C ARG A 811 -14.97 -1.57 18.90
N ALA A 812 -14.40 -0.65 18.13
CA ALA A 812 -13.33 0.24 18.56
C ALA A 812 -13.94 1.60 18.95
N THR A 813 -13.66 2.07 20.17
CA THR A 813 -14.05 3.42 20.62
C THR A 813 -12.83 4.21 21.08
N LYS A 814 -13.01 5.52 21.31
CA LYS A 814 -12.02 6.37 21.98
C LYS A 814 -11.62 5.86 23.38
N ASN A 815 -12.51 5.14 24.05
CA ASN A 815 -12.35 4.74 25.46
C ASN A 815 -11.96 3.28 25.65
N GLY A 816 -11.76 2.52 24.57
CA GLY A 816 -11.45 1.09 24.64
C GLY A 816 -12.04 0.29 23.47
N ASN A 817 -11.82 -1.02 23.50
CA ASN A 817 -12.38 -1.97 22.54
C ASN A 817 -13.42 -2.83 23.27
N PHE A 818 -14.53 -3.11 22.60
CA PHE A 818 -15.67 -3.79 23.19
C PHE A 818 -16.27 -4.81 22.22
N LEU A 819 -16.81 -5.88 22.76
CA LEU A 819 -17.64 -6.85 22.08
C LEU A 819 -19.07 -6.75 22.65
N ASP A 820 -20.02 -6.39 21.80
CA ASP A 820 -21.44 -6.32 22.13
C ASP A 820 -22.11 -7.61 21.65
N VAL A 821 -22.86 -8.30 22.51
CA VAL A 821 -23.67 -9.48 22.17
C VAL A 821 -25.11 -9.18 22.49
N VAL A 822 -26.00 -9.57 21.60
CA VAL A 822 -27.38 -9.09 21.63
C VAL A 822 -28.33 -10.22 21.28
N PHE A 823 -29.43 -10.25 22.01
CA PHE A 823 -30.46 -11.27 21.96
C PHE A 823 -31.77 -10.62 21.53
N ILE A 824 -32.39 -11.16 20.49
CA ILE A 824 -33.63 -10.68 19.88
C ILE A 824 -34.66 -11.80 19.93
N PRO A 825 -35.68 -11.73 20.80
CA PRO A 825 -36.73 -12.73 20.83
C PRO A 825 -37.55 -12.69 19.54
N GLU A 826 -38.04 -13.86 19.13
CA GLU A 826 -38.86 -14.04 17.91
C GLU A 826 -40.19 -13.29 18.00
N GLU A 827 -40.84 -13.35 19.17
CA GLU A 827 -42.04 -12.59 19.50
C GLU A 827 -41.72 -11.52 20.56
N PRO A 828 -42.29 -10.30 20.43
CA PRO A 828 -42.18 -9.28 21.47
C PRO A 828 -42.88 -9.73 22.77
N GLU A 829 -42.21 -9.64 23.92
CA GLU A 829 -42.84 -9.87 25.23
C GLU A 829 -44.04 -8.90 25.41
N GLU A 830 -45.22 -9.44 25.77
CA GLU A 830 -46.40 -8.62 26.11
C GLU A 830 -46.11 -7.73 27.33
N GLU A 831 -46.61 -6.49 27.31
CA GLU A 831 -46.36 -5.45 28.33
C GLU A 831 -46.62 -5.95 29.76
N GLY A 832 -45.53 -6.33 30.44
CA GLY A 832 -45.49 -6.72 31.85
C GLY A 832 -44.48 -5.86 32.62
N THR A 833 -44.98 -4.76 33.19
CA THR A 833 -44.38 -3.90 34.23
C THR A 833 -43.05 -4.38 34.87
N LYS A 834 -41.91 -3.92 34.36
CA LYS A 834 -40.72 -3.57 35.16
C LYS A 834 -39.95 -2.44 34.45
N GLU A 835 -40.11 -1.22 34.95
CA GLU A 835 -39.50 0.00 34.42
C GLU A 835 -38.02 0.20 34.84
N ASP A 836 -37.40 -0.74 35.56
CA ASP A 836 -36.15 -0.45 36.29
C ASP A 836 -34.82 -0.97 35.69
N ASP A 837 -34.81 -1.78 34.63
CA ASP A 837 -33.54 -2.28 34.03
C ASP A 837 -33.17 -1.67 32.65
N ASN A 838 -34.05 -0.85 32.06
CA ASN A 838 -33.84 -0.28 30.72
C ASN A 838 -33.04 1.03 30.68
N ASP A 839 -32.66 1.58 31.84
CA ASP A 839 -31.90 2.85 31.91
C ASP A 839 -30.48 2.74 31.30
N HIS A 840 -29.97 1.51 31.12
CA HIS A 840 -28.72 1.25 30.40
C HIS A 840 -28.87 1.24 28.87
N ILE A 841 -30.05 0.85 28.37
CA ILE A 841 -30.41 0.77 26.95
C ILE A 841 -30.65 2.18 26.41
N ASP A 842 -31.43 3.03 27.08
CA ASP A 842 -31.67 4.39 26.60
C ASP A 842 -30.37 5.22 26.55
N LYS A 843 -29.46 5.04 27.52
CA LYS A 843 -28.09 5.60 27.48
C LYS A 843 -27.20 4.99 26.37
N LEU A 844 -27.53 3.81 25.83
CA LEU A 844 -26.87 3.22 24.66
C LEU A 844 -27.35 3.83 23.34
N PHE A 845 -28.60 4.32 23.27
CA PHE A 845 -29.27 4.71 22.02
C PHE A 845 -29.57 6.22 21.83
N GLU A 846 -29.56 7.07 22.87
CA GLU A 846 -30.07 8.45 22.78
C GLU A 846 -29.14 9.55 22.21
N SER A 847 -27.84 9.31 21.99
CA SER A 847 -26.88 10.42 21.91
C SER A 847 -26.62 11.05 20.52
N ASP A 848 -27.37 10.76 19.44
CA ASP A 848 -27.04 11.34 18.10
C ASP A 848 -28.21 12.02 17.38
N ARG A 849 -28.23 13.37 17.42
CA ARG A 849 -29.22 14.23 16.75
C ARG A 849 -29.10 14.24 15.21
N ARG A 850 -28.01 13.71 14.61
CA ARG A 850 -27.81 13.68 13.15
C ARG A 850 -28.43 12.45 12.48
N PHE A 851 -28.55 11.34 13.21
CA PHE A 851 -29.26 10.15 12.76
C PHE A 851 -30.77 10.37 12.58
N VAL A 852 -31.33 11.36 13.31
CA VAL A 852 -32.72 11.80 13.17
C VAL A 852 -33.05 12.28 11.75
N HIS A 853 -32.06 12.65 10.93
CA HIS A 853 -32.25 13.06 9.54
C HIS A 853 -32.27 11.90 8.52
N LEU A 854 -31.80 10.70 8.88
CA LEU A 854 -31.93 9.48 8.06
C LEU A 854 -33.26 8.74 8.35
N THR A 855 -33.84 8.95 9.52
CA THR A 855 -35.10 8.31 9.95
C THR A 855 -36.36 9.09 9.52
N THR A 856 -36.22 10.32 9.01
CA THR A 856 -37.34 11.19 8.61
C THR A 856 -38.11 10.70 7.37
N ASN A 857 -37.55 9.80 6.56
CA ASN A 857 -38.19 9.23 5.35
C ASN A 857 -38.46 7.71 5.44
N MET A 858 -38.57 7.15 6.65
CA MET A 858 -38.89 5.72 6.82
C MET A 858 -40.33 5.39 6.43
N SER A 859 -40.54 4.23 5.77
CA SER A 859 -41.88 3.68 5.63
C SER A 859 -42.44 3.28 7.00
N GLU A 860 -43.76 3.27 7.13
CA GLU A 860 -44.42 2.84 8.37
C GLU A 860 -44.05 1.40 8.77
N ARG A 861 -43.78 0.52 7.80
CA ARG A 861 -43.32 -0.86 8.05
C ARG A 861 -41.92 -0.87 8.68
N ALA A 862 -40.97 -0.13 8.11
CA ALA A 862 -39.61 -0.03 8.65
C ALA A 862 -39.57 0.66 10.03
N LYS A 863 -40.40 1.70 10.26
CA LYS A 863 -40.53 2.33 11.59
C LYS A 863 -41.05 1.36 12.63
N LYS A 864 -42.10 0.58 12.31
CA LYS A 864 -42.66 -0.43 13.19
C LYS A 864 -41.65 -1.52 13.53
N TYR A 865 -40.87 -1.98 12.55
CA TYR A 865 -39.79 -2.94 12.77
C TYR A 865 -38.72 -2.38 13.74
N ASN A 866 -38.19 -1.19 13.46
CA ASN A 866 -37.18 -0.56 14.32
C ASN A 866 -37.69 -0.26 15.74
N HIS A 867 -38.96 0.10 15.88
CA HIS A 867 -39.57 0.30 17.20
C HIS A 867 -39.72 -1.01 17.96
N ARG A 868 -40.16 -2.08 17.29
CA ARG A 868 -40.31 -3.42 17.87
C ARG A 868 -38.96 -3.96 18.34
N ILE A 869 -37.96 -3.94 17.45
CA ILE A 869 -36.64 -4.52 17.75
C ILE A 869 -36.00 -3.83 18.96
N LYS A 870 -36.05 -2.49 19.03
CA LYS A 870 -35.49 -1.71 20.14
C LYS A 870 -36.10 -2.07 21.50
N LYS A 871 -37.40 -2.34 21.56
CA LYS A 871 -38.11 -2.67 22.80
C LYS A 871 -37.82 -4.08 23.30
N THR A 872 -37.54 -5.01 22.39
CA THR A 872 -37.45 -6.45 22.71
C THR A 872 -36.03 -6.95 22.92
N THR A 873 -35.03 -6.14 22.56
CA THR A 873 -33.64 -6.58 22.48
C THR A 873 -32.91 -6.45 23.82
N LYS A 874 -32.23 -7.53 24.25
CA LYS A 874 -31.27 -7.50 25.37
C LYS A 874 -29.84 -7.45 24.83
N ALA A 875 -28.97 -6.62 25.42
CA ALA A 875 -27.59 -6.45 24.96
C ALA A 875 -26.59 -6.52 26.14
N PHE A 876 -25.49 -7.24 25.92
CA PHE A 876 -24.40 -7.45 26.87
C PHE A 876 -23.10 -6.93 26.25
N ARG A 877 -22.29 -6.25 27.05
CA ARG A 877 -21.02 -5.66 26.60
C ARG A 877 -19.86 -6.26 27.36
N PHE A 878 -18.86 -6.71 26.61
CA PHE A 878 -17.62 -7.25 27.14
C PHE A 878 -16.45 -6.37 26.71
N PRO A 879 -15.50 -6.05 27.61
CA PRO A 879 -14.23 -5.46 27.19
C PRO A 879 -13.45 -6.48 26.35
N SER A 880 -12.80 -6.01 25.29
CA SER A 880 -11.83 -6.79 24.54
C SER A 880 -10.49 -6.05 24.48
N ASN A 881 -9.40 -6.79 24.36
CA ASN A 881 -8.06 -6.23 24.23
C ASN A 881 -7.87 -5.58 22.86
N HIS A 882 -8.49 -6.15 21.82
CA HIS A 882 -8.40 -5.71 20.44
C HIS A 882 -9.76 -5.73 19.77
N THR A 883 -9.95 -4.94 18.71
CA THR A 883 -11.14 -5.05 17.86
C THR A 883 -10.81 -6.02 16.73
N CYS A 884 -11.21 -7.28 16.89
CA CYS A 884 -10.97 -8.33 15.91
C CYS A 884 -12.09 -8.41 14.86
N TYR A 885 -11.72 -8.88 13.67
CA TYR A 885 -12.65 -9.32 12.63
C TYR A 885 -13.25 -10.67 13.01
N MET A 886 -14.57 -10.82 12.85
CA MET A 886 -15.31 -12.06 13.12
C MET A 886 -16.49 -12.15 12.14
N HIS A 887 -16.46 -13.13 11.23
CA HIS A 887 -17.50 -13.29 10.20
C HIS A 887 -18.75 -14.02 10.73
N SER A 888 -18.55 -15.17 11.38
CA SER A 888 -19.63 -16.05 11.87
C SER A 888 -19.47 -16.41 13.35
N ALA A 889 -20.49 -17.04 13.94
CA ALA A 889 -20.47 -17.64 15.28
C ALA A 889 -21.19 -18.99 15.26
N SER A 890 -21.16 -19.69 16.39
CA SER A 890 -21.97 -20.90 16.58
C SER A 890 -22.61 -20.92 17.96
N ILE A 891 -23.67 -21.72 18.12
CA ILE A 891 -24.34 -21.95 19.39
C ILE A 891 -24.30 -23.43 19.74
N SER A 892 -24.16 -23.76 21.03
CA SER A 892 -24.52 -25.05 21.61
C SER A 892 -25.94 -24.96 22.20
N GLU A 893 -26.39 -26.01 22.89
CA GLU A 893 -27.68 -26.00 23.58
C GLU A 893 -27.81 -24.84 24.60
N ASN A 894 -26.72 -24.50 25.28
CA ASN A 894 -26.72 -23.52 26.36
C ASN A 894 -25.76 -22.34 26.17
N TYR A 895 -24.87 -22.37 25.17
CA TYR A 895 -23.82 -21.36 25.01
C TYR A 895 -23.75 -20.78 23.59
N LEU A 896 -23.42 -19.50 23.50
CA LEU A 896 -22.87 -18.85 22.31
C LEU A 896 -21.35 -18.96 22.33
N ILE A 897 -20.75 -19.35 21.22
CA ILE A 897 -19.30 -19.46 21.05
C ILE A 897 -18.85 -18.44 20.00
N LEU A 898 -17.98 -17.52 20.43
CA LEU A 898 -17.33 -16.52 19.57
C LEU A 898 -15.83 -16.80 19.53
N SER A 899 -15.25 -16.79 18.33
CA SER A 899 -13.82 -16.98 18.09
C SER A 899 -13.16 -15.66 17.68
N GLU A 900 -12.56 -14.98 18.66
CA GLU A 900 -11.80 -13.75 18.47
C GLU A 900 -10.44 -14.08 17.84
N ILE A 901 -10.40 -14.11 16.51
CA ILE A 901 -9.19 -14.42 15.72
C ILE A 901 -8.19 -13.25 15.71
N PRO A 902 -6.88 -13.50 15.53
CA PRO A 902 -5.84 -12.49 15.60
C PRO A 902 -5.74 -11.63 14.33
N LEU A 903 -6.87 -11.24 13.74
CA LEU A 903 -6.98 -10.26 12.66
C LEU A 903 -7.62 -8.99 13.25
N HIS A 904 -6.79 -8.01 13.62
CA HIS A 904 -7.19 -6.89 14.46
C HIS A 904 -7.18 -5.56 13.70
N PHE A 905 -8.14 -4.71 14.01
CA PHE A 905 -8.09 -3.31 13.60
C PHE A 905 -7.04 -2.56 14.42
N ASP A 906 -6.04 -2.02 13.72
CA ASP A 906 -5.02 -1.17 14.32
C ASP A 906 -5.44 0.29 14.21
N LYS A 907 -5.72 0.93 15.35
CA LYS A 907 -6.23 2.32 15.40
C LYS A 907 -5.25 3.34 14.80
N PHE A 908 -3.94 3.11 14.93
CA PHE A 908 -2.91 4.01 14.43
C PHE A 908 -2.59 3.73 12.97
N TYR A 909 -2.44 2.45 12.62
CA TYR A 909 -2.12 2.02 11.27
C TYR A 909 -3.30 2.21 10.32
N GLY A 910 -4.53 1.88 10.74
CA GLY A 910 -5.75 2.14 9.98
C GLY A 910 -5.97 3.63 9.72
N LEU A 911 -5.77 4.48 10.73
CA LEU A 911 -5.82 5.95 10.58
C LEU A 911 -4.78 6.46 9.57
N TRP A 912 -3.55 5.95 9.62
CA TRP A 912 -2.48 6.31 8.69
C TRP A 912 -2.73 5.82 7.25
N PHE A 913 -3.10 4.55 7.08
CA PHE A 913 -3.26 3.91 5.78
C PHE A 913 -4.48 4.41 5.01
N LEU A 914 -5.54 4.77 5.73
CA LEU A 914 -6.73 5.36 5.12
C LEU A 914 -6.54 6.87 4.80
N MET A 915 -5.65 7.57 5.53
CA MET A 915 -5.18 8.92 5.17
C MET A 915 -4.24 8.94 3.95
N SER A 916 -3.50 7.84 3.70
CA SER A 916 -2.66 7.67 2.50
C SER A 916 -3.42 7.12 1.27
N GLY A 917 -4.74 6.90 1.40
CA GLY A 917 -5.60 6.46 0.29
C GLY A 917 -5.76 4.95 0.14
N GLY A 918 -5.55 4.17 1.21
CA GLY A 918 -5.79 2.73 1.23
C GLY A 918 -7.27 2.33 1.34
N ILE A 919 -7.53 1.05 1.05
CA ILE A 919 -8.85 0.40 1.08
C ILE A 919 -9.21 -0.08 2.50
N ALA A 920 -10.48 -0.39 2.76
CA ALA A 920 -10.96 -0.70 4.12
C ALA A 920 -10.32 -1.97 4.72
N SER A 921 -10.06 -2.99 3.90
CA SER A 921 -9.36 -4.22 4.33
C SER A 921 -7.96 -3.95 4.90
N SER A 922 -7.25 -2.92 4.41
CA SER A 922 -5.90 -2.55 4.89
C SER A 922 -5.87 -2.01 6.32
N ALA A 923 -7.03 -1.79 6.94
CA ALA A 923 -7.14 -1.37 8.32
C ALA A 923 -7.02 -2.54 9.32
N PHE A 924 -7.14 -3.78 8.84
CA PHE A 924 -6.97 -5.00 9.63
C PHE A 924 -5.57 -5.57 9.46
N LYS A 925 -4.96 -5.98 10.57
CA LYS A 925 -3.61 -6.54 10.65
C LYS A 925 -3.66 -7.93 11.26
N TRP A 926 -2.99 -8.88 10.61
CA TRP A 926 -2.78 -10.21 11.15
C TRP A 926 -1.67 -10.20 12.20
N ASN A 927 -1.97 -10.76 13.37
CA ASN A 927 -1.10 -10.83 14.53
C ASN A 927 -0.94 -12.27 15.06
N GLY A 928 -1.25 -13.29 14.24
CA GLY A 928 -1.29 -14.69 14.66
C GLY A 928 0.05 -15.28 15.12
N ASP A 929 1.19 -14.68 14.74
CA ASP A 929 2.50 -15.06 15.29
C ASP A 929 2.69 -14.65 16.76
N THR A 930 1.86 -13.72 17.25
CA THR A 930 2.01 -13.09 18.57
C THR A 930 0.78 -13.23 19.47
N LEU A 931 -0.40 -13.50 18.91
CA LEU A 931 -1.67 -13.53 19.63
C LEU A 931 -2.44 -14.82 19.30
N PRO A 932 -2.98 -15.51 20.32
CA PRO A 932 -3.84 -16.67 20.10
C PRO A 932 -5.22 -16.24 19.59
N THR A 933 -5.98 -17.17 19.01
CA THR A 933 -7.43 -17.03 18.88
C THR A 933 -8.07 -17.26 20.25
N TYR A 934 -8.99 -16.40 20.69
CA TYR A 934 -9.74 -16.62 21.93
C TYR A 934 -11.16 -17.11 21.67
N PHE A 935 -11.56 -18.19 22.32
CA PHE A 935 -12.93 -18.66 22.37
C PHE A 935 -13.65 -18.05 23.57
N ARG A 936 -14.53 -17.09 23.30
CA ARG A 936 -15.43 -16.52 24.30
C ARG A 936 -16.73 -17.32 24.33
N VAL A 937 -17.05 -17.87 25.50
CA VAL A 937 -18.24 -18.68 25.73
C VAL A 937 -19.22 -17.87 26.58
N ILE A 938 -20.43 -17.65 26.06
CA ILE A 938 -21.46 -16.81 26.69
C ILE A 938 -22.70 -17.66 26.91
N SER A 939 -23.27 -17.61 28.11
CA SER A 939 -24.53 -18.28 28.44
C SER A 939 -25.69 -17.69 27.63
N LEU A 940 -26.45 -18.54 26.94
CA LEU A 940 -27.66 -18.13 26.24
C LEU A 940 -28.81 -17.81 27.21
N ASP A 941 -28.77 -18.33 28.44
CA ASP A 941 -29.79 -18.06 29.47
C ASP A 941 -29.57 -16.73 30.19
N THR A 942 -28.31 -16.44 30.55
CA THR A 942 -27.97 -15.28 31.39
C THR A 942 -27.32 -14.14 30.62
N GLY A 943 -26.78 -14.40 29.43
CA GLY A 943 -25.95 -13.47 28.67
C GLY A 943 -24.58 -13.21 29.30
N GLU A 944 -24.21 -13.91 30.36
CA GLU A 944 -22.92 -13.76 31.02
C GLU A 944 -21.83 -14.57 30.32
N GLN A 945 -20.60 -14.05 30.33
CA GLN A 945 -19.43 -14.81 29.89
C GLN A 945 -19.10 -15.88 30.93
N VAL A 946 -19.14 -17.15 30.51
CA VAL A 946 -18.82 -18.30 31.35
C VAL A 946 -17.37 -18.78 31.18
N ALA A 947 -16.75 -18.52 30.02
CA ALA A 947 -15.35 -18.83 29.78
C ALA A 947 -14.73 -17.92 28.70
N TYR A 948 -13.40 -17.80 28.75
CA TYR A 948 -12.58 -17.08 27.77
C TYR A 948 -11.27 -17.85 27.58
N ILE A 949 -11.22 -18.69 26.55
CA ILE A 949 -10.23 -19.78 26.41
C ILE A 949 -9.29 -19.49 25.24
N PRO A 950 -7.96 -19.41 25.43
CA PRO A 950 -7.02 -19.26 24.33
C PRO A 950 -6.84 -20.58 23.57
N GLY A 951 -6.80 -20.51 22.24
CA GLY A 951 -6.47 -21.61 21.33
C GLY A 951 -5.36 -21.25 20.33
N PRO A 952 -5.06 -22.12 19.34
CA PRO A 952 -4.08 -21.81 18.29
C PRO A 952 -4.55 -20.59 17.47
N ALA A 953 -3.60 -19.86 16.89
CA ALA A 953 -3.90 -18.83 15.91
C ALA A 953 -4.37 -19.48 14.61
N PHE A 954 -5.52 -19.03 14.08
CA PHE A 954 -6.05 -19.45 12.79
C PHE A 954 -7.01 -18.37 12.27
N PHE A 955 -7.28 -18.38 10.97
CA PHE A 955 -8.30 -17.55 10.34
C PHE A 955 -9.49 -18.42 9.94
N HIS A 956 -10.71 -17.88 9.95
CA HIS A 956 -11.88 -18.59 9.43
C HIS A 956 -12.93 -17.59 8.92
N PHE A 957 -13.74 -18.05 7.96
CA PHE A 957 -15.01 -17.40 7.66
C PHE A 957 -16.15 -18.10 8.44
N HIS A 958 -16.24 -19.43 8.38
CA HIS A 958 -17.43 -20.18 8.81
C HIS A 958 -17.19 -21.14 9.97
N HIS A 959 -18.01 -21.01 11.00
CA HIS A 959 -18.29 -22.12 11.92
C HIS A 959 -19.22 -23.14 11.24
N VAL A 960 -19.06 -24.41 11.58
CA VAL A 960 -19.95 -25.49 11.15
C VAL A 960 -21.05 -25.69 12.19
N ASN A 961 -20.68 -26.04 13.43
CA ASN A 961 -21.62 -26.25 14.53
C ASN A 961 -20.87 -26.28 15.87
N SER A 962 -21.62 -26.14 16.97
CA SER A 962 -21.11 -26.37 18.33
C SER A 962 -22.09 -27.23 19.13
N TYR A 963 -21.59 -28.10 20.01
CA TYR A 963 -22.45 -28.87 20.92
C TYR A 963 -21.73 -29.29 22.19
N GLU A 964 -22.51 -29.47 23.26
CA GLU A 964 -22.01 -29.90 24.57
C GLU A 964 -21.82 -31.42 24.61
N SER A 965 -20.76 -31.87 25.28
CA SER A 965 -20.35 -33.27 25.43
C SER A 965 -19.95 -33.57 26.89
N GLY A 966 -19.90 -34.86 27.23
CA GLY A 966 -19.61 -35.35 28.59
C GLY A 966 -20.83 -35.35 29.53
N GLU A 967 -20.74 -36.08 30.64
CA GLU A 967 -21.87 -36.29 31.57
C GLU A 967 -22.36 -35.00 32.25
N ASN A 968 -21.47 -34.03 32.45
CA ASN A 968 -21.80 -32.74 33.06
C ASN A 968 -22.09 -31.62 32.04
N LYS A 969 -22.00 -31.91 30.73
CA LYS A 969 -22.10 -30.92 29.63
C LYS A 969 -21.13 -29.74 29.73
N ARG A 970 -19.99 -29.93 30.41
CA ARG A 970 -18.97 -28.88 30.60
C ARG A 970 -17.84 -28.95 29.58
N LYS A 971 -17.92 -29.85 28.61
CA LYS A 971 -17.08 -29.84 27.41
C LYS A 971 -17.90 -29.37 26.22
N ILE A 972 -17.36 -28.46 25.41
CA ILE A 972 -18.00 -27.97 24.18
C ILE A 972 -17.11 -28.35 23.00
N LEU A 973 -17.68 -29.07 22.04
CA LEU A 973 -17.05 -29.32 20.74
C LEU A 973 -17.48 -28.23 19.77
N VAL A 974 -16.52 -27.60 19.10
CA VAL A 974 -16.71 -26.49 18.17
C VAL A 974 -16.03 -26.86 16.85
N ASP A 975 -16.81 -26.96 15.77
CA ASP A 975 -16.30 -27.31 14.45
C ASP A 975 -16.22 -26.07 13.55
N ILE A 976 -15.08 -25.83 12.91
CA ILE A 976 -14.80 -24.62 12.12
C ILE A 976 -14.07 -24.98 10.83
N CYS A 977 -14.41 -24.33 9.71
CA CYS A 977 -13.59 -24.31 8.50
C CYS A 977 -12.43 -23.33 8.67
N ALA A 978 -11.25 -23.85 9.03
CA ALA A 978 -10.12 -23.03 9.47
C ALA A 978 -8.98 -23.01 8.45
N PHE A 979 -8.49 -21.80 8.18
CA PHE A 979 -7.26 -21.51 7.47
C PHE A 979 -6.12 -21.30 8.47
N ASP A 980 -4.88 -21.57 8.07
CA ASP A 980 -3.71 -21.32 8.92
C ASP A 980 -3.50 -19.82 9.17
N ASP A 981 -3.87 -18.98 8.22
CA ASP A 981 -3.74 -17.53 8.28
C ASP A 981 -4.74 -16.83 7.33
N GLN A 982 -4.72 -15.50 7.32
CA GLN A 982 -5.61 -14.60 6.60
C GLN A 982 -5.34 -14.45 5.09
N ARG A 983 -4.31 -15.12 4.52
CA ARG A 983 -3.90 -14.92 3.11
C ARG A 983 -5.04 -15.08 2.11
N ILE A 984 -6.03 -15.90 2.43
CA ILE A 984 -7.22 -16.10 1.60
C ILE A 984 -7.93 -14.76 1.27
N ILE A 985 -7.90 -13.76 2.16
CA ILE A 985 -8.47 -12.43 1.89
C ILE A 985 -7.75 -11.77 0.69
N ASP A 986 -6.42 -11.80 0.68
CA ASP A 986 -5.63 -11.16 -0.38
C ASP A 986 -5.71 -11.93 -1.73
N GLU A 987 -6.10 -13.20 -1.68
CA GLU A 987 -6.24 -14.09 -2.85
C GLU A 987 -7.59 -13.93 -3.58
N LEU A 988 -8.59 -13.26 -2.96
CA LEU A 988 -9.94 -13.06 -3.53
C LEU A 988 -10.12 -11.75 -4.32
N HIS A 989 -9.02 -11.14 -4.77
CA HIS A 989 -9.05 -9.98 -5.65
C HIS A 989 -9.45 -10.35 -7.09
N LEU A 990 -10.30 -9.53 -7.72
CA LEU A 990 -10.94 -9.84 -9.01
C LEU A 990 -9.97 -9.86 -10.20
N ASP A 991 -8.89 -9.07 -10.15
CA ASP A 991 -7.82 -9.10 -11.15
C ASP A 991 -7.14 -10.49 -11.16
N LYS A 992 -6.79 -11.02 -9.99
CA LYS A 992 -6.22 -12.37 -9.84
C LYS A 992 -7.20 -13.46 -10.27
N LEU A 993 -8.44 -13.38 -9.80
CA LEU A 993 -9.47 -14.39 -10.05
C LEU A 993 -9.87 -14.48 -11.53
N ARG A 994 -9.93 -13.35 -12.25
CA ARG A 994 -10.22 -13.30 -13.69
C ARG A 994 -9.05 -13.75 -14.56
N ASP A 995 -7.82 -13.58 -14.06
CA ASP A 995 -6.59 -14.06 -14.71
C ASP A 995 -6.27 -15.53 -14.40
N ASN A 996 -7.20 -16.27 -13.78
CA ASN A 996 -7.02 -17.66 -13.34
C ASN A 996 -5.81 -17.86 -12.39
N ILE A 997 -5.50 -16.85 -11.58
CA ILE A 997 -4.55 -16.96 -10.46
C ILE A 997 -5.36 -17.43 -9.25
N PHE A 998 -5.24 -18.71 -8.94
CA PHE A 998 -6.11 -19.36 -7.96
C PHE A 998 -5.63 -19.19 -6.51
N PRO A 999 -6.56 -19.09 -5.55
CA PRO A 999 -6.23 -19.18 -4.14
C PRO A 999 -5.61 -20.53 -3.75
N SER A 1000 -4.99 -20.54 -2.58
CA SER A 1000 -4.40 -21.69 -1.89
C SER A 1000 -5.40 -22.78 -1.46
N GLY A 1001 -6.68 -22.64 -1.83
CA GLY A 1001 -7.80 -23.53 -1.50
C GLY A 1001 -8.67 -22.99 -0.36
N GLY A 1002 -9.65 -23.77 0.07
CA GLY A 1002 -10.51 -23.50 1.23
C GLY A 1002 -9.88 -23.89 2.57
N GLY A 1003 -10.63 -23.66 3.65
CA GLY A 1003 -10.24 -24.07 5.00
C GLY A 1003 -10.27 -25.59 5.19
N TYR A 1004 -9.68 -26.06 6.28
CA TYR A 1004 -9.82 -27.43 6.75
C TYR A 1004 -10.82 -27.50 7.90
N LEU A 1005 -11.68 -28.51 7.91
CA LEU A 1005 -12.58 -28.75 9.01
C LEU A 1005 -11.80 -29.14 10.28
N ARG A 1006 -11.80 -28.28 11.29
CA ARG A 1006 -11.13 -28.50 12.58
C ARG A 1006 -12.14 -28.57 13.71
N ARG A 1007 -12.05 -29.58 14.57
CA ARG A 1007 -12.78 -29.70 15.82
C ARG A 1007 -11.94 -29.21 16.99
N PHE A 1008 -12.49 -28.27 17.73
CA PHE A 1008 -11.97 -27.63 18.93
C PHE A 1008 -12.74 -28.17 20.14
N GLU A 1009 -12.07 -28.75 21.13
CA GLU A 1009 -12.67 -29.19 22.40
C GLU A 1009 -12.35 -28.18 23.51
N LEU A 1010 -13.38 -27.47 23.98
CA LEU A 1010 -13.31 -26.47 25.04
C LEU A 1010 -13.76 -27.10 26.36
N ASP A 1011 -12.90 -27.11 27.39
CA ASP A 1011 -13.26 -27.57 28.74
C ASP A 1011 -13.59 -26.37 29.65
N LEU A 1012 -14.81 -26.34 30.19
CA LEU A 1012 -15.28 -25.27 31.08
C LEU A 1012 -14.88 -25.48 32.57
N ASP A 1013 -14.45 -26.68 32.97
CA ASP A 1013 -14.16 -27.06 34.36
C ASP A 1013 -12.65 -27.22 34.67
N GLY A 1014 -11.85 -27.59 33.67
CA GLY A 1014 -10.55 -28.19 33.90
C GLY A 1014 -9.38 -27.22 34.06
N ASN A 1015 -8.59 -27.45 35.12
CA ASN A 1015 -7.26 -26.88 35.41
C ASN A 1015 -6.10 -27.76 34.85
N THR A 1016 -6.33 -28.61 33.84
CA THR A 1016 -5.33 -29.56 33.28
C THR A 1016 -5.78 -30.13 31.92
N CYS A 1017 -4.91 -30.23 30.90
CA CYS A 1017 -4.57 -31.50 30.20
C CYS A 1017 -3.48 -31.40 29.10
N SER A 1018 -2.63 -32.45 29.10
CA SER A 1018 -1.73 -33.04 28.06
C SER A 1018 -0.58 -32.25 27.43
N GLU A 1019 0.59 -32.91 27.35
CA GLU A 1019 1.84 -32.38 26.81
C GLU A 1019 1.73 -31.92 25.33
N PRO A 1020 2.39 -30.81 24.96
CA PRO A 1020 2.38 -30.31 23.59
C PRO A 1020 3.15 -31.23 22.64
N ASN A 1021 2.59 -31.44 21.46
CA ASN A 1021 3.23 -32.16 20.36
C ASN A 1021 4.40 -31.32 19.81
N ALA A 1022 5.58 -31.91 19.66
CA ALA A 1022 6.86 -31.22 19.48
C ALA A 1022 7.03 -30.34 18.21
N ASN A 1023 5.99 -30.19 17.38
CA ASN A 1023 6.04 -29.51 16.08
C ASN A 1023 4.98 -28.40 15.87
N ALA A 1024 4.21 -28.01 16.89
CA ALA A 1024 3.24 -26.92 16.76
C ALA A 1024 3.80 -25.61 17.33
N ARG A 1025 3.56 -24.48 16.63
CA ARG A 1025 3.74 -23.11 17.16
C ARG A 1025 2.66 -22.84 18.22
N GLU A 1026 2.72 -23.53 19.35
CA GLU A 1026 1.73 -23.41 20.43
C GLU A 1026 2.18 -22.41 21.52
N PRO A 1027 1.23 -21.68 22.15
CA PRO A 1027 1.54 -20.79 23.26
C PRO A 1027 2.14 -21.57 24.43
N LYS A 1028 3.14 -21.00 25.11
CA LYS A 1028 3.69 -21.55 26.35
C LYS A 1028 2.69 -21.34 27.51
N GLY A 1029 2.02 -22.40 27.96
CA GLY A 1029 1.19 -22.39 29.17
C GLY A 1029 0.42 -23.70 29.37
N ASN A 1030 0.00 -23.99 30.61
CA ASN A 1030 -0.97 -25.07 30.88
C ASN A 1030 -2.32 -24.63 30.30
N HIS A 1031 -2.79 -25.26 29.22
CA HIS A 1031 -4.02 -24.85 28.52
C HIS A 1031 -5.11 -25.94 28.59
N CYS A 1032 -6.38 -25.51 28.66
CA CYS A 1032 -7.58 -26.34 28.90
C CYS A 1032 -8.29 -26.77 27.60
N PHE A 1033 -7.52 -27.08 26.55
CA PHE A 1033 -8.03 -27.10 25.19
C PHE A 1033 -7.30 -28.15 24.32
N SER A 1034 -8.01 -28.80 23.39
CA SER A 1034 -7.43 -29.71 22.39
C SER A 1034 -8.14 -29.59 21.02
N TYR A 1035 -7.47 -29.96 19.92
CA TYR A 1035 -8.09 -29.92 18.58
C TYR A 1035 -7.50 -30.87 17.55
N SER A 1036 -8.25 -31.11 16.48
CA SER A 1036 -7.79 -31.80 15.27
C SER A 1036 -7.24 -30.81 14.24
N HIS A 1037 -6.12 -31.13 13.59
CA HIS A 1037 -5.60 -30.34 12.46
C HIS A 1037 -6.53 -30.40 11.23
N SER A 1038 -7.21 -31.53 11.05
CA SER A 1038 -8.25 -31.76 10.04
C SER A 1038 -9.06 -33.00 10.46
N LEU A 1039 -10.39 -32.89 10.49
CA LEU A 1039 -11.30 -34.02 10.75
C LEU A 1039 -11.42 -34.92 9.53
N VAL A 1040 -11.46 -34.32 8.34
CA VAL A 1040 -11.49 -35.00 7.04
C VAL A 1040 -10.50 -34.27 6.13
N PRO A 1041 -9.54 -34.96 5.48
CA PRO A 1041 -8.43 -34.35 4.75
C PRO A 1041 -8.85 -33.78 3.38
N VAL A 1042 -9.79 -32.85 3.38
CA VAL A 1042 -10.28 -32.12 2.22
C VAL A 1042 -10.40 -30.64 2.56
N GLN A 1043 -10.06 -29.77 1.61
CA GLN A 1043 -10.29 -28.33 1.73
C GLN A 1043 -11.70 -27.98 1.28
N PHE A 1044 -12.37 -27.17 2.08
CA PHE A 1044 -13.81 -27.04 2.04
C PHE A 1044 -14.28 -25.74 2.70
N GLU A 1045 -15.32 -25.13 2.14
CA GLU A 1045 -15.93 -23.90 2.65
C GLU A 1045 -17.45 -23.92 2.49
N LEU A 1046 -18.11 -22.88 3.01
CA LEU A 1046 -19.57 -22.73 2.99
C LEU A 1046 -20.30 -23.94 3.62
N PRO A 1047 -19.94 -24.32 4.87
CA PRO A 1047 -20.49 -25.48 5.55
C PRO A 1047 -21.98 -25.31 5.85
N ARG A 1048 -22.75 -26.37 5.63
CA ARG A 1048 -24.12 -26.55 6.11
C ARG A 1048 -24.32 -27.91 6.73
N ILE A 1049 -25.20 -27.96 7.71
CA ILE A 1049 -25.68 -29.18 8.36
C ILE A 1049 -27.20 -29.21 8.27
N ASN A 1050 -27.79 -30.33 8.69
CA ASN A 1050 -29.23 -30.35 8.92
C ASN A 1050 -29.59 -29.35 10.04
N PRO A 1051 -30.46 -28.34 9.79
CA PRO A 1051 -30.76 -27.30 10.77
C PRO A 1051 -31.37 -27.84 12.08
N ASN A 1052 -31.97 -29.02 12.08
CA ASN A 1052 -32.50 -29.68 13.30
C ASN A 1052 -31.41 -30.10 14.30
N PHE A 1053 -30.15 -30.08 13.87
CA PHE A 1053 -28.96 -30.50 14.62
C PHE A 1053 -28.04 -29.32 15.02
N ILE A 1054 -28.42 -28.08 14.71
CA ILE A 1054 -27.72 -26.90 15.26
C ILE A 1054 -27.75 -26.98 16.79
N GLY A 1055 -26.59 -26.81 17.42
CA GLY A 1055 -26.46 -26.92 18.87
C GLY A 1055 -26.39 -28.34 19.43
N LYS A 1056 -26.47 -29.37 18.58
CA LYS A 1056 -26.56 -30.79 18.96
C LYS A 1056 -25.46 -31.63 18.30
N PRO A 1057 -25.12 -32.81 18.86
CA PRO A 1057 -24.26 -33.78 18.18
C PRO A 1057 -24.83 -34.16 16.82
N TYR A 1058 -23.97 -34.21 15.81
CA TYR A 1058 -24.33 -34.37 14.41
C TYR A 1058 -23.22 -35.14 13.67
N ARG A 1059 -23.55 -35.75 12.54
CA ARG A 1059 -22.69 -36.65 11.77
C ARG A 1059 -22.32 -36.11 10.40
N TYR A 1060 -23.20 -35.38 9.71
CA TYR A 1060 -23.01 -35.02 8.32
C TYR A 1060 -22.83 -33.51 8.11
N VAL A 1061 -21.86 -33.15 7.26
CA VAL A 1061 -21.60 -31.77 6.80
C VAL A 1061 -21.67 -31.73 5.27
N TYR A 1062 -22.27 -30.68 4.72
CA TYR A 1062 -22.41 -30.41 3.30
C TYR A 1062 -21.76 -29.06 2.97
N GLY A 1063 -21.17 -28.89 1.81
CA GLY A 1063 -20.54 -27.61 1.42
C GLY A 1063 -19.76 -27.70 0.12
N ASP A 1064 -19.05 -26.63 -0.19
CA ASP A 1064 -18.27 -26.49 -1.41
C ASP A 1064 -16.84 -26.96 -1.19
N ARG A 1065 -16.39 -27.86 -2.07
CA ARG A 1065 -14.98 -28.20 -2.16
C ARG A 1065 -14.24 -27.02 -2.82
N ALA A 1066 -13.09 -26.69 -2.25
CA ALA A 1066 -12.25 -25.58 -2.68
C ALA A 1066 -10.79 -26.02 -2.61
N VAL A 1067 -10.25 -26.54 -3.70
CA VAL A 1067 -8.88 -27.05 -3.78
C VAL A 1067 -7.95 -26.03 -4.46
N PRO A 1068 -6.62 -26.12 -4.28
CA PRO A 1068 -5.71 -25.19 -4.91
C PRO A 1068 -5.87 -25.31 -6.43
N GLY A 1069 -6.12 -24.19 -7.10
CA GLY A 1069 -6.38 -24.22 -8.54
C GLY A 1069 -7.87 -24.29 -8.94
N ARG A 1070 -8.83 -24.47 -8.01
CA ARG A 1070 -10.28 -24.43 -8.30
C ARG A 1070 -11.11 -23.98 -7.09
N LEU A 1071 -11.76 -22.83 -7.20
CA LEU A 1071 -12.80 -22.37 -6.27
C LEU A 1071 -14.17 -22.89 -6.73
N PHE A 1072 -14.98 -23.38 -5.79
CA PHE A 1072 -16.33 -23.89 -6.05
C PHE A 1072 -16.33 -24.97 -7.14
N ASP A 1073 -15.62 -26.07 -6.87
CA ASP A 1073 -15.35 -27.09 -7.90
C ASP A 1073 -16.30 -28.29 -7.83
N ALA A 1074 -16.80 -28.60 -6.63
CA ALA A 1074 -17.74 -29.68 -6.38
C ALA A 1074 -18.53 -29.42 -5.09
N LEU A 1075 -19.73 -30.00 -4.99
CA LEU A 1075 -20.43 -30.15 -3.72
C LEU A 1075 -19.99 -31.46 -3.08
N ILE A 1076 -19.68 -31.44 -1.79
CA ILE A 1076 -19.32 -32.65 -1.05
C ILE A 1076 -20.16 -32.84 0.22
N LYS A 1077 -20.36 -34.10 0.59
CA LYS A 1077 -20.91 -34.53 1.88
C LYS A 1077 -19.82 -35.25 2.66
N LEU A 1078 -19.56 -34.80 3.87
CA LEU A 1078 -18.62 -35.39 4.80
C LEU A 1078 -19.37 -36.14 5.89
N ASP A 1079 -18.86 -37.32 6.24
CA ASP A 1079 -19.29 -38.10 7.40
C ASP A 1079 -18.22 -38.00 8.49
N LEU A 1080 -18.58 -37.34 9.59
CA LEU A 1080 -17.66 -37.05 10.70
C LEU A 1080 -17.41 -38.27 11.59
N GLU A 1081 -18.24 -39.30 11.51
CA GLU A 1081 -18.05 -40.56 12.23
C GLU A 1081 -17.02 -41.44 11.52
N THR A 1082 -17.17 -41.61 10.21
CA THR A 1082 -16.21 -42.37 9.37
C THR A 1082 -14.99 -41.55 8.95
N LYS A 1083 -15.06 -40.22 9.09
CA LYS A 1083 -14.03 -39.23 8.69
C LYS A 1083 -13.71 -39.28 7.20
N GLN A 1084 -14.74 -39.39 6.37
CA GLN A 1084 -14.60 -39.53 4.92
C GLN A 1084 -15.53 -38.59 4.15
N GLU A 1085 -15.11 -38.22 2.95
CA GLU A 1085 -16.00 -37.72 1.90
C GLU A 1085 -16.86 -38.89 1.40
N VAL A 1086 -18.17 -38.84 1.64
CA VAL A 1086 -19.10 -39.95 1.35
C VAL A 1086 -19.95 -39.70 0.11
N CYS A 1087 -20.15 -38.44 -0.28
CA CYS A 1087 -20.81 -38.08 -1.53
C CYS A 1087 -20.13 -36.88 -2.17
N LYS A 1088 -20.14 -36.85 -3.51
CA LYS A 1088 -19.61 -35.75 -4.31
C LYS A 1088 -20.49 -35.55 -5.53
N TRP A 1089 -20.85 -34.30 -5.80
CA TRP A 1089 -21.48 -33.88 -7.03
C TRP A 1089 -20.54 -32.92 -7.76
N GLU A 1090 -20.16 -33.27 -8.99
CA GLU A 1090 -19.34 -32.44 -9.87
C GLU A 1090 -19.82 -32.64 -11.32
N GLU A 1091 -19.86 -31.56 -12.09
CA GLU A 1091 -20.15 -31.58 -13.53
C GLU A 1091 -19.11 -30.72 -14.26
N PRO A 1092 -18.55 -31.15 -15.41
CA PRO A 1092 -17.54 -30.38 -16.13
C PRO A 1092 -18.00 -28.96 -16.48
N TYR A 1093 -17.10 -27.99 -16.36
CA TYR A 1093 -17.34 -26.56 -16.60
C TYR A 1093 -18.38 -25.90 -15.68
N THR A 1094 -18.77 -26.57 -14.59
CA THR A 1094 -19.76 -26.04 -13.66
C THR A 1094 -19.16 -25.60 -12.34
N SER A 1095 -19.65 -24.48 -11.80
CA SER A 1095 -19.32 -24.02 -10.45
C SER A 1095 -20.58 -24.00 -9.59
N PRO A 1096 -20.72 -24.93 -8.63
CA PRO A 1096 -21.79 -24.83 -7.63
C PRO A 1096 -21.60 -23.60 -6.74
N SER A 1097 -22.66 -23.26 -6.03
CA SER A 1097 -22.65 -22.28 -4.94
C SER A 1097 -23.06 -22.97 -3.64
N GLU A 1098 -23.02 -22.23 -2.53
CA GLU A 1098 -23.32 -22.78 -1.20
C GLU A 1098 -24.54 -23.74 -1.23
N PRO A 1099 -24.38 -24.99 -0.78
CA PRO A 1099 -25.48 -25.93 -0.67
C PRO A 1099 -26.36 -25.61 0.54
N ILE A 1100 -27.68 -25.73 0.41
CA ILE A 1100 -28.65 -25.54 1.49
C ILE A 1100 -29.38 -26.85 1.75
N PHE A 1101 -29.24 -27.42 2.95
CA PHE A 1101 -29.94 -28.63 3.35
C PHE A 1101 -31.35 -28.31 3.84
N VAL A 1102 -32.35 -28.96 3.26
CA VAL A 1102 -33.76 -28.86 3.67
C VAL A 1102 -34.22 -30.22 4.20
N PRO A 1103 -34.50 -30.35 5.51
CA PRO A 1103 -34.93 -31.62 6.09
C PRO A 1103 -36.33 -32.00 5.61
N ASN A 1104 -36.57 -33.29 5.44
CA ASN A 1104 -37.92 -33.80 5.24
C ASN A 1104 -38.73 -33.62 6.53
N PRO A 1105 -39.93 -32.98 6.49
CA PRO A 1105 -40.74 -32.70 7.67
C PRO A 1105 -41.26 -33.95 8.40
N ASP A 1106 -41.31 -35.11 7.74
CA ASP A 1106 -41.86 -36.35 8.31
C ASP A 1106 -41.00 -36.95 9.44
N GLY A 1107 -39.80 -36.41 9.70
CA GLY A 1107 -38.99 -36.62 10.91
C GLY A 1107 -38.56 -38.07 11.24
N SER A 1108 -38.86 -39.03 10.38
CA SER A 1108 -38.81 -40.48 10.67
C SER A 1108 -37.61 -41.22 10.09
N SER A 1109 -36.71 -40.52 9.41
CA SER A 1109 -35.48 -41.06 8.81
C SER A 1109 -34.28 -40.16 9.11
N GLY A 1110 -33.07 -40.73 9.05
CA GLY A 1110 -31.81 -40.21 9.61
C GLY A 1110 -31.42 -38.76 9.28
N GLU A 1111 -30.33 -38.28 9.88
CA GLU A 1111 -29.86 -36.89 9.80
C GLU A 1111 -29.75 -36.31 8.38
N ASP A 1112 -29.48 -37.15 7.38
CA ASP A 1112 -29.36 -36.81 5.97
C ASP A 1112 -30.63 -36.99 5.13
N ASN A 1113 -31.77 -37.29 5.77
CA ASN A 1113 -33.07 -37.39 5.12
C ASN A 1113 -33.64 -36.00 4.77
N GLY A 1114 -33.42 -35.60 3.53
CA GLY A 1114 -33.85 -34.31 3.00
C GLY A 1114 -33.32 -34.09 1.61
N VAL A 1115 -33.29 -32.84 1.18
CA VAL A 1115 -32.67 -32.42 -0.09
C VAL A 1115 -31.58 -31.40 0.16
N VAL A 1116 -30.60 -31.36 -0.75
CA VAL A 1116 -29.59 -30.32 -0.82
C VAL A 1116 -29.84 -29.47 -2.07
N LEU A 1117 -30.01 -28.17 -1.86
CA LEU A 1117 -30.28 -27.19 -2.92
C LEU A 1117 -29.02 -26.37 -3.20
N SER A 1118 -28.63 -26.22 -4.47
CA SER A 1118 -27.52 -25.34 -4.86
C SER A 1118 -27.81 -24.66 -6.19
N VAL A 1119 -27.30 -23.46 -6.41
CA VAL A 1119 -27.32 -22.80 -7.73
C VAL A 1119 -25.98 -23.05 -8.40
N VAL A 1120 -26.01 -23.58 -9.61
CA VAL A 1120 -24.80 -23.96 -10.33
C VAL A 1120 -24.67 -23.09 -11.57
N LEU A 1121 -23.51 -22.49 -11.75
CA LEU A 1121 -23.16 -21.80 -13.00
C LEU A 1121 -22.50 -22.79 -13.97
N ASP A 1122 -23.14 -23.03 -15.11
CA ASP A 1122 -22.45 -23.60 -16.27
C ASP A 1122 -21.66 -22.48 -16.94
N GLN A 1123 -20.34 -22.49 -16.72
CA GLN A 1123 -19.43 -21.47 -17.20
C GLN A 1123 -19.30 -21.50 -18.73
N LYS A 1124 -19.47 -22.67 -19.36
CA LYS A 1124 -19.37 -22.81 -20.82
C LYS A 1124 -20.64 -22.30 -21.49
N ALA A 1125 -21.80 -22.67 -20.98
CA ALA A 1125 -23.09 -22.24 -21.51
C ALA A 1125 -23.47 -20.81 -21.08
N LYS A 1126 -22.74 -20.21 -20.13
CA LYS A 1126 -23.04 -18.90 -19.53
C LYS A 1126 -24.47 -18.83 -19.00
N ARG A 1127 -24.89 -19.91 -18.33
CA ARG A 1127 -26.24 -20.06 -17.79
C ARG A 1127 -26.18 -20.78 -16.46
N SER A 1128 -27.06 -20.41 -15.55
CA SER A 1128 -27.15 -21.08 -14.25
C SER A 1128 -28.39 -21.95 -14.14
N PHE A 1129 -28.33 -22.94 -13.26
CA PHE A 1129 -29.47 -23.81 -12.93
C PHE A 1129 -29.56 -24.03 -11.42
N LEU A 1130 -30.78 -24.18 -10.92
CA LEU A 1130 -31.04 -24.67 -9.58
C LEU A 1130 -30.93 -26.20 -9.60
N LEU A 1131 -30.10 -26.75 -8.73
CA LEU A 1131 -29.86 -28.17 -8.55
C LEU A 1131 -30.53 -28.67 -7.26
N VAL A 1132 -31.23 -29.80 -7.35
CA VAL A 1132 -31.87 -30.49 -6.22
C VAL A 1132 -31.28 -31.88 -6.10
N LEU A 1133 -30.53 -32.11 -5.02
CA LEU A 1133 -29.88 -33.38 -4.71
C LEU A 1133 -30.58 -34.09 -3.56
N ASP A 1134 -30.61 -35.41 -3.59
CA ASP A 1134 -30.94 -36.24 -2.43
C ASP A 1134 -29.86 -36.09 -1.35
N GLY A 1135 -30.24 -35.71 -0.12
CA GLY A 1135 -29.28 -35.47 0.96
C GLY A 1135 -28.47 -36.70 1.39
N SER A 1136 -29.00 -37.91 1.16
CA SER A 1136 -28.33 -39.15 1.57
C SER A 1136 -27.17 -39.54 0.65
N ASN A 1137 -27.35 -39.35 -0.67
CA ASN A 1137 -26.47 -39.94 -1.68
C ASN A 1137 -26.08 -39.00 -2.84
N PHE A 1138 -26.52 -37.73 -2.82
CA PHE A 1138 -26.30 -36.74 -3.88
C PHE A 1138 -26.81 -37.14 -5.27
N LYS A 1139 -27.74 -38.09 -5.35
CA LYS A 1139 -28.46 -38.34 -6.59
C LYS A 1139 -29.27 -37.11 -6.94
N GLU A 1140 -29.10 -36.64 -8.17
CA GLU A 1140 -29.91 -35.54 -8.67
C GLU A 1140 -31.38 -35.96 -8.82
N LEU A 1141 -32.24 -35.21 -8.14
CA LEU A 1141 -33.70 -35.40 -8.17
C LEU A 1141 -34.33 -34.49 -9.22
N ALA A 1142 -33.86 -33.24 -9.30
CA ALA A 1142 -34.29 -32.28 -10.30
C ALA A 1142 -33.22 -31.23 -10.60
N ARG A 1143 -33.25 -30.66 -11.81
CA ARG A 1143 -32.52 -29.44 -12.20
C ARG A 1143 -33.42 -28.47 -12.96
N ALA A 1144 -33.33 -27.18 -12.64
CA ALA A 1144 -34.15 -26.13 -13.24
C ALA A 1144 -33.28 -24.99 -13.78
N TYR A 1145 -33.23 -24.81 -15.10
CA TYR A 1145 -32.40 -23.76 -15.67
C TYR A 1145 -33.01 -22.38 -15.50
N LEU A 1146 -32.20 -21.42 -15.07
CA LEU A 1146 -32.64 -20.07 -14.74
C LEU A 1146 -32.78 -19.22 -16.00
N PRO A 1147 -33.64 -18.18 -15.96
CA PRO A 1147 -33.81 -17.22 -17.06
C PRO A 1147 -32.66 -16.20 -17.15
N VAL A 1148 -31.78 -16.15 -16.15
CA VAL A 1148 -30.61 -15.28 -16.07
C VAL A 1148 -29.40 -16.11 -15.63
N HIS A 1149 -28.19 -15.68 -15.99
CA HIS A 1149 -26.98 -16.29 -15.43
C HIS A 1149 -26.76 -15.75 -14.02
N ILE A 1150 -26.38 -16.59 -13.08
CA ILE A 1150 -26.05 -16.21 -11.70
C ILE A 1150 -24.54 -16.43 -11.53
N PRO A 1151 -23.75 -15.38 -11.24
CA PRO A 1151 -22.31 -15.50 -10.99
C PRO A 1151 -22.04 -16.14 -9.62
N ALA A 1152 -20.80 -16.03 -9.12
CA ALA A 1152 -20.46 -16.50 -7.77
C ALA A 1152 -21.41 -15.89 -6.71
N SER A 1153 -22.25 -16.72 -6.12
CA SER A 1153 -23.25 -16.34 -5.11
C SER A 1153 -23.01 -17.13 -3.83
N PHE A 1154 -23.10 -16.43 -2.69
CA PHE A 1154 -22.81 -16.99 -1.36
C PHE A 1154 -23.99 -16.69 -0.44
N HIS A 1155 -24.22 -17.54 0.56
CA HIS A 1155 -25.21 -17.32 1.61
C HIS A 1155 -26.65 -17.41 1.15
N GLY A 1156 -27.36 -18.39 1.68
CA GLY A 1156 -28.80 -18.51 1.54
C GLY A 1156 -29.45 -19.23 2.71
N ASN A 1157 -30.77 -19.12 2.79
CA ASN A 1157 -31.58 -19.82 3.77
C ASN A 1157 -32.91 -20.24 3.16
N PHE A 1158 -33.41 -21.40 3.58
CA PHE A 1158 -34.72 -21.92 3.21
C PHE A 1158 -35.70 -21.72 4.37
N TYR A 1159 -36.88 -21.19 4.07
CA TYR A 1159 -37.95 -20.92 5.05
C TYR A 1159 -39.28 -21.55 4.63
#